data_AF-A0A8C9XDR3-F1
#
_entry.id   AF-A0A8C9XDR3-F1
#
_cell.length_a   1.000
_cell.length_b   1.000
_cell.length_c   1.000
_cell.angle_alpha   90.00
_cell.angle_beta   90.00
_cell.angle_gamma   90.00
#
_symmetry.space_group_name_H-M   'P 1'
#
loop_
_entity.id
_entity.type
_entity.pdbx_description
1 polymer ?
#
loop_
_entity_poly.entity_id
_entity_poly.type
_entity_poly.pdbx_seq_one_letter_code
_entity_poly.pdbx_strand_id
1 'polypeptide(L)'
;MDIRPKTGADGLRGVKTIGYHQKNGARPKQKFRNTLEQWLVKPPKKRCTAEVCQTQEDVEMVDDGGFQSTSAQDLYCQNAEVSDSDEETQPLTPQDLDEDNPVSPASKDSAESDLMQTLSHNYGGLETEEEETCSASSESAVKHNTKITDFFSGTSSPGLHMRQGKPAKSTKKQNADKETTSAVVKPDVKWLGTPINELKRMPECGGPLPPLKDVPGQHTVMIRTDLLQNGKVPVPYPAKFKDTWDDVHVKMPCSSWNLFPVQDEFCGKTTNLNRSLALSKVLEPDAAEHLFDSLLPDMVQLALRASELCTKPIPLLKRGMNHSITMSQEQVACLLANAFFCTFPRRNSRRTEYCNYPDINFFRLFEGPSSRKIEKLKTLMCYFKSLTEQKPTGLVTFTRKSLDKPLNWKRCMLSSSSVICLDLQVDFANRFVGGGVTSSGLVQEEIRFLINPELIVSRLFTEALDHNECLIITGTQQYSKYTGYGQTYQWDGSHQDTIPSDGWQRRCTEIVAIDALQFKNFLEQFRPERLNRELNKAYCGFARPEEQSKNLAAVATGNWGCGVFGGDTRLKALLQMLAAAEAGRDVAYFTFGDSQLMTDVHKMHSFLTQRKISVGEVYDLLGQYYSSVCKSCLGRRPDVSLYSFIYQQVSSFLAPDDSDRGSARHHVPADCR
;
A
#
# COMPACT_ATOMS: atom_id res chain seq x y z
N MET A 1 -17.51 -94.69 41.51
CA MET A 1 -16.28 -94.38 40.74
C MET A 1 -16.57 -93.09 39.99
N ASP A 2 -16.49 -91.89 40.58
CA ASP A 2 -15.56 -91.39 41.63
C ASP A 2 -14.09 -91.53 41.18
N ILE A 3 -13.22 -90.50 41.16
CA ILE A 3 -13.19 -89.20 41.89
C ILE A 3 -12.64 -88.03 41.01
N ARG A 4 -12.92 -86.75 41.36
CA ARG A 4 -12.21 -85.52 40.87
C ARG A 4 -11.04 -85.10 41.80
N PRO A 5 -9.89 -84.62 41.27
CA PRO A 5 -9.51 -83.19 41.47
C PRO A 5 -8.76 -82.57 40.24
N LYS A 6 -8.44 -81.27 40.04
CA LYS A 6 -8.49 -79.96 40.75
C LYS A 6 -7.11 -79.38 41.21
N THR A 7 -6.79 -78.14 40.81
CA THR A 7 -5.70 -77.20 41.28
C THR A 7 -4.21 -77.63 41.12
N GLY A 8 -3.17 -76.75 41.12
CA GLY A 8 -3.06 -75.27 41.06
C GLY A 8 -1.69 -74.69 41.58
N ALA A 9 -1.35 -73.42 41.24
CA ALA A 9 -0.35 -72.50 41.84
C ALA A 9 1.19 -72.56 41.52
N ASP A 10 1.86 -71.40 41.74
CA ASP A 10 3.32 -71.05 41.86
C ASP A 10 4.32 -71.36 40.70
N GLY A 11 5.51 -70.73 40.55
CA GLY A 11 6.25 -69.70 41.33
C GLY A 11 7.45 -69.07 40.54
N LEU A 12 8.29 -68.21 41.15
CA LEU A 12 9.21 -67.26 40.44
C LEU A 12 10.76 -67.54 40.54
N ARG A 13 11.51 -66.94 39.58
CA ARG A 13 12.99 -66.70 39.47
C ARG A 13 13.85 -67.83 38.86
N GLY A 14 14.88 -67.56 38.03
CA GLY A 14 15.27 -66.32 37.33
C GLY A 14 16.73 -66.25 36.78
N VAL A 15 17.03 -65.14 36.09
CA VAL A 15 18.37 -64.50 35.87
C VAL A 15 19.42 -65.19 34.96
N LYS A 16 19.67 -64.61 33.76
CA LYS A 16 20.95 -63.91 33.41
C LYS A 16 20.85 -63.11 32.11
N THR A 17 21.83 -62.23 31.87
CA THR A 17 21.69 -61.02 31.04
C THR A 17 22.84 -60.84 30.04
N ILE A 18 22.53 -60.39 28.82
CA ILE A 18 23.44 -59.60 27.97
C ILE A 18 22.61 -58.42 27.43
N GLY A 19 23.16 -57.20 27.45
CA GLY A 19 22.46 -55.98 27.04
C GLY A 19 23.17 -55.24 25.91
N TYR A 20 22.46 -54.31 25.27
CA TYR A 20 23.02 -53.32 24.35
C TYR A 20 22.49 -51.92 24.71
N HIS A 21 23.32 -50.89 24.48
CA HIS A 21 23.08 -49.56 25.06
C HIS A 21 21.95 -48.77 24.39
N GLN A 22 21.03 -48.28 25.21
CA GLN A 22 20.02 -47.30 24.83
C GLN A 22 20.66 -45.89 24.80
N LYS A 23 20.73 -45.25 23.62
CA LYS A 23 21.10 -43.83 23.50
C LYS A 23 19.84 -42.97 23.41
N ASN A 24 19.53 -42.28 24.51
CA ASN A 24 18.54 -41.21 24.51
C ASN A 24 19.02 -40.07 23.61
N GLY A 25 18.16 -39.66 22.67
CA GLY A 25 18.45 -38.61 21.69
C GLY A 25 17.19 -37.82 21.38
N ALA A 26 16.74 -37.01 22.33
CA ALA A 26 15.59 -36.13 22.15
C ALA A 26 15.91 -35.09 21.05
N ARG A 27 15.34 -35.28 19.85
CA ARG A 27 15.35 -34.23 18.82
C ARG A 27 14.53 -33.05 19.33
N PRO A 28 15.09 -31.83 19.48
CA PRO A 28 14.29 -30.68 19.84
C PRO A 28 13.32 -30.39 18.69
N LYS A 29 12.01 -30.57 18.94
CA LYS A 29 10.99 -29.95 18.09
C LYS A 29 11.11 -28.44 18.29
N GLN A 30 11.84 -27.78 17.39
CA GLN A 30 11.99 -26.33 17.37
C GLN A 30 10.64 -25.71 17.02
N LYS A 31 9.81 -25.49 18.05
CA LYS A 31 8.62 -24.63 17.94
C LYS A 31 9.12 -23.27 17.45
N PHE A 32 8.73 -22.87 16.25
CA PHE A 32 8.86 -21.50 15.82
C PHE A 32 7.91 -20.66 16.66
N ARG A 33 8.46 -19.99 17.67
CA ARG A 33 7.77 -18.91 18.40
C ARG A 33 7.46 -17.79 17.40
N ASN A 34 6.21 -17.36 17.38
CA ASN A 34 5.72 -16.23 16.60
C ASN A 34 6.44 -14.96 17.06
N THR A 35 6.94 -14.16 16.11
CA THR A 35 7.72 -12.94 16.38
C THR A 35 6.97 -11.91 17.23
N LEU A 36 5.64 -11.99 17.29
CA LEU A 36 4.80 -11.14 18.12
C LEU A 36 4.93 -11.46 19.62
N GLU A 37 5.16 -12.73 19.99
CA GLU A 37 5.24 -13.20 21.38
C GLU A 37 6.32 -12.45 22.17
N GLN A 38 7.52 -12.31 21.59
CA GLN A 38 8.66 -11.66 22.22
C GLN A 38 8.53 -10.13 22.31
N TRP A 39 7.55 -9.54 21.61
CA TRP A 39 7.43 -8.09 21.46
C TRP A 39 6.23 -7.49 22.21
N LEU A 40 5.16 -8.27 22.43
CA LEU A 40 4.05 -7.84 23.29
C LEU A 40 4.43 -7.90 24.77
N VAL A 41 5.17 -8.93 25.21
CA VAL A 41 5.58 -9.08 26.61
C VAL A 41 6.74 -8.12 26.94
N LYS A 42 6.46 -7.07 27.71
CA LYS A 42 7.50 -6.20 28.29
C LYS A 42 8.40 -7.03 29.22
N PRO A 43 9.75 -7.01 29.04
CA PRO A 43 10.65 -7.71 29.96
C PRO A 43 10.55 -7.08 31.37
N PRO A 44 10.57 -7.89 32.45
CA PRO A 44 10.40 -7.37 33.80
C PRO A 44 11.52 -6.38 34.15
N LYS A 45 11.15 -5.21 34.68
CA LYS A 45 12.11 -4.21 35.18
C LYS A 45 13.05 -4.87 36.18
N LYS A 46 14.34 -4.95 35.87
CA LYS A 46 15.37 -5.32 36.85
C LYS A 46 15.27 -4.34 38.01
N ARG A 47 14.89 -4.81 39.20
CA ARG A 47 15.02 -4.03 40.44
C ARG A 47 16.50 -3.77 40.66
N CYS A 48 16.93 -2.54 40.40
CA CYS A 48 18.24 -2.09 40.82
C CYS A 48 18.17 -1.87 42.34
N THR A 49 18.90 -2.67 43.11
CA THR A 49 18.98 -2.54 44.56
C THR A 49 19.77 -1.28 44.90
N ALA A 50 19.07 -0.23 45.33
CA ALA A 50 19.63 0.89 46.07
C ALA A 50 19.37 0.69 47.57
N GLU A 51 20.28 1.17 48.40
CA GLU A 51 20.36 0.79 49.81
C GLU A 51 19.41 1.59 50.73
N VAL A 52 19.25 1.09 51.95
CA VAL A 52 18.33 1.63 52.95
C VAL A 52 18.87 2.93 53.55
N CYS A 53 18.03 3.95 53.60
CA CYS A 53 18.08 4.99 54.63
C CYS A 53 16.65 5.24 55.14
N GLN A 54 16.43 4.94 56.42
CA GLN A 54 15.14 5.16 57.08
C GLN A 54 15.08 6.58 57.64
N THR A 55 13.95 7.24 57.46
CA THR A 55 13.44 8.29 58.35
C THR A 55 11.95 8.05 58.50
N GLN A 56 11.45 8.02 59.74
CA GLN A 56 10.03 7.99 60.05
C GLN A 56 9.48 9.42 60.06
N GLU A 57 8.22 9.57 59.69
CA GLU A 57 7.32 10.52 60.35
C GLU A 57 5.88 10.00 60.20
N ASP A 58 5.24 9.71 61.34
CA ASP A 58 3.95 9.02 61.43
C ASP A 58 2.81 10.04 61.68
N VAL A 59 1.73 9.99 60.90
CA VAL A 59 0.44 10.65 61.23
C VAL A 59 -0.74 9.79 60.75
N GLU A 60 -1.63 9.41 61.67
CA GLU A 60 -2.87 8.67 61.39
C GLU A 60 -4.11 9.59 61.37
N MET A 61 -5.08 9.26 60.52
CA MET A 61 -6.56 9.35 60.70
C MET A 61 -7.18 8.40 59.64
N VAL A 62 -8.08 7.43 59.91
CA VAL A 62 -9.40 7.46 60.60
C VAL A 62 -10.42 8.30 59.81
N ASP A 63 -11.62 7.86 59.38
CA ASP A 63 -12.37 6.57 59.31
C ASP A 63 -13.55 6.80 58.31
N ASP A 64 -14.38 5.88 57.80
CA ASP A 64 -14.53 4.40 57.72
C ASP A 64 -15.53 4.11 56.54
N GLY A 65 -15.82 2.84 56.18
CA GLY A 65 -17.07 2.51 55.48
C GLY A 65 -17.03 1.31 54.51
N GLY A 66 -16.79 0.09 54.99
CA GLY A 66 -16.84 -1.12 54.15
C GLY A 66 -18.22 -1.81 54.11
N PHE A 67 -18.55 -2.48 52.99
CA PHE A 67 -19.52 -3.60 52.97
C PHE A 67 -19.11 -4.66 51.95
N GLN A 68 -19.54 -5.91 52.16
CA GLN A 68 -18.90 -7.11 51.59
C GLN A 68 -19.55 -7.70 50.33
N SER A 69 -18.74 -8.46 49.60
CA SER A 69 -19.10 -9.30 48.45
C SER A 69 -20.00 -10.50 48.82
N THR A 70 -20.88 -10.91 47.90
CA THR A 70 -21.47 -12.26 47.88
C THR A 70 -21.57 -12.86 46.48
N SER A 71 -21.05 -14.09 46.35
CA SER A 71 -21.46 -15.18 45.44
C SER A 71 -21.61 -14.93 43.93
N ALA A 72 -20.80 -15.64 43.15
CA ALA A 72 -21.16 -16.07 41.80
C ALA A 72 -22.20 -17.22 41.83
N GLN A 73 -22.97 -17.38 40.75
CA GLN A 73 -23.82 -18.56 40.51
C GLN A 73 -23.91 -18.85 39.01
N ASP A 74 -23.48 -20.04 38.60
CA ASP A 74 -23.61 -20.52 37.22
C ASP A 74 -25.07 -20.87 36.90
N LEU A 75 -25.54 -20.44 35.73
CA LEU A 75 -26.83 -20.88 35.17
C LEU A 75 -26.66 -21.35 33.72
N TYR A 76 -26.79 -22.67 33.54
CA TYR A 76 -27.05 -23.26 32.24
C TYR A 76 -28.40 -22.76 31.71
N CYS A 77 -28.41 -22.20 30.50
CA CYS A 77 -29.61 -22.09 29.68
C CYS A 77 -29.46 -22.95 28.41
N GLN A 78 -30.56 -23.55 28.00
CA GLN A 78 -30.60 -24.59 26.98
C GLN A 78 -30.78 -24.01 25.57
N ASN A 79 -30.39 -24.78 24.55
CA ASN A 79 -30.58 -24.40 23.16
C ASN A 79 -32.08 -24.20 22.86
N ALA A 80 -32.43 -23.05 22.29
CA ALA A 80 -33.70 -22.82 21.64
C ALA A 80 -33.42 -22.40 20.19
N GLU A 81 -33.86 -23.20 19.23
CA GLU A 81 -33.74 -22.88 17.81
C GLU A 81 -34.78 -21.82 17.46
N VAL A 82 -34.32 -20.68 16.92
CA VAL A 82 -35.17 -19.64 16.35
C VAL A 82 -34.64 -19.37 14.95
N SER A 83 -35.49 -19.61 13.96
CA SER A 83 -35.20 -19.30 12.56
C SER A 83 -35.32 -17.80 12.32
N ASP A 84 -34.21 -17.15 12.00
CA ASP A 84 -34.21 -15.84 11.32
C ASP A 84 -33.81 -16.04 9.86
N SER A 85 -34.44 -15.31 8.93
CA SER A 85 -34.22 -15.45 7.49
C SER A 85 -33.16 -14.47 6.99
N ASP A 86 -31.90 -14.91 6.88
CA ASP A 86 -30.82 -14.12 6.27
C ASP A 86 -31.07 -13.91 4.76
N GLU A 87 -31.20 -12.65 4.33
CA GLU A 87 -30.99 -12.28 2.91
C GLU A 87 -29.47 -12.18 2.63
N GLU A 88 -28.96 -13.04 1.75
CA GLU A 88 -27.55 -13.04 1.35
C GLU A 88 -27.15 -11.77 0.57
N THR A 89 -26.60 -10.75 1.24
CA THR A 89 -25.89 -9.67 0.54
C THR A 89 -24.52 -10.17 0.07
N GLN A 90 -24.48 -10.69 -1.16
CA GLN A 90 -23.27 -11.17 -1.83
C GLN A 90 -22.17 -10.09 -1.97
N PRO A 91 -20.89 -10.48 -2.09
CA PRO A 91 -19.78 -9.53 -2.20
C PRO A 91 -19.75 -8.80 -3.55
N LEU A 92 -20.20 -7.54 -3.56
CA LEU A 92 -20.28 -6.72 -4.77
C LEU A 92 -18.91 -6.50 -5.46
N THR A 93 -18.88 -6.87 -6.73
CA THR A 93 -17.91 -6.42 -7.74
C THR A 93 -18.22 -4.99 -8.22
N PRO A 94 -17.33 -4.33 -8.97
CA PRO A 94 -17.60 -3.01 -9.55
C PRO A 94 -18.52 -3.12 -10.79
N GLN A 95 -19.83 -3.18 -10.51
CA GLN A 95 -20.94 -2.91 -11.43
C GLN A 95 -21.96 -2.02 -10.68
N ASP A 96 -22.93 -1.46 -11.40
CA ASP A 96 -24.01 -0.60 -10.87
C ASP A 96 -23.62 0.82 -10.38
N LEU A 97 -22.67 1.51 -11.05
CA LEU A 97 -22.50 2.99 -10.99
C LEU A 97 -21.89 3.58 -12.29
N ASP A 98 -22.34 3.16 -13.48
CA ASP A 98 -21.87 3.68 -14.79
C ASP A 98 -23.05 4.02 -15.74
N GLU A 99 -24.00 4.85 -15.29
CA GLU A 99 -24.90 5.60 -16.19
C GLU A 99 -24.94 7.08 -15.78
N ASP A 100 -24.24 7.93 -16.54
CA ASP A 100 -24.36 9.39 -16.46
C ASP A 100 -24.01 10.00 -17.83
N ASN A 101 -25.02 10.36 -18.62
CA ASN A 101 -24.86 11.01 -19.93
C ASN A 101 -25.18 12.51 -19.80
N PRO A 102 -24.31 13.43 -20.24
CA PRO A 102 -24.55 14.87 -20.11
C PRO A 102 -25.62 15.36 -21.09
N VAL A 103 -26.65 16.05 -20.57
CA VAL A 103 -27.77 16.60 -21.35
C VAL A 103 -27.60 18.10 -21.58
N SER A 104 -27.80 18.56 -22.83
CA SER A 104 -28.38 19.86 -23.28
C SER A 104 -27.68 20.41 -24.55
N PRO A 105 -28.33 21.27 -25.36
CA PRO A 105 -29.65 21.07 -25.98
C PRO A 105 -29.71 21.56 -27.47
N ALA A 106 -30.69 21.12 -28.29
CA ALA A 106 -31.33 21.94 -29.36
C ALA A 106 -32.31 21.18 -30.27
N SER A 107 -33.27 21.94 -30.82
CA SER A 107 -34.04 21.73 -32.08
C SER A 107 -34.99 20.53 -32.24
N LYS A 108 -36.11 20.82 -32.91
CA LYS A 108 -37.12 19.88 -33.47
C LYS A 108 -36.69 19.49 -34.91
N ASP A 109 -37.16 18.42 -35.55
CA ASP A 109 -38.54 18.23 -36.03
C ASP A 109 -38.85 16.79 -36.51
N SER A 110 -40.15 16.47 -36.53
CA SER A 110 -40.89 15.49 -37.38
C SER A 110 -40.44 14.02 -37.58
N ALA A 111 -41.31 13.13 -37.05
CA ALA A 111 -42.02 12.03 -37.76
C ALA A 111 -41.43 10.60 -37.93
N GLU A 112 -42.19 9.64 -37.39
CA GLU A 112 -42.60 8.30 -37.92
C GLU A 112 -41.53 7.24 -38.32
N SER A 113 -41.72 5.92 -38.10
CA SER A 113 -42.85 5.13 -37.57
C SER A 113 -42.37 3.87 -36.81
N ASP A 114 -43.30 3.17 -36.15
CA ASP A 114 -43.41 1.71 -35.85
C ASP A 114 -42.21 0.78 -36.17
N LEU A 115 -41.90 -0.23 -35.35
CA LEU A 115 -42.85 -1.24 -34.84
C LEU A 115 -42.30 -1.99 -33.60
N MET A 116 -43.19 -2.41 -32.68
CA MET A 116 -42.86 -3.34 -31.61
C MET A 116 -43.11 -4.80 -32.05
N GLN A 117 -42.20 -5.73 -31.75
CA GLN A 117 -42.62 -7.13 -31.58
C GLN A 117 -41.75 -7.93 -30.60
N THR A 118 -42.40 -8.46 -29.58
CA THR A 118 -41.82 -9.32 -28.55
C THR A 118 -41.79 -10.77 -29.03
N LEU A 119 -40.65 -11.45 -28.95
CA LEU A 119 -40.58 -12.92 -29.01
C LEU A 119 -39.65 -13.47 -27.94
N SER A 120 -40.24 -14.10 -26.94
CA SER A 120 -39.57 -14.98 -26.00
C SER A 120 -39.46 -16.40 -26.59
N HIS A 121 -38.32 -17.07 -26.45
CA HIS A 121 -38.32 -18.50 -26.18
C HIS A 121 -37.03 -18.98 -25.51
N ASN A 122 -37.19 -19.90 -24.56
CA ASN A 122 -36.08 -20.53 -23.84
C ASN A 122 -35.33 -21.52 -24.74
N TYR A 123 -34.04 -21.68 -24.50
CA TYR A 123 -33.37 -22.96 -24.62
C TYR A 123 -32.47 -23.18 -23.40
N GLY A 124 -32.64 -24.34 -22.75
CA GLY A 124 -31.72 -24.80 -21.71
C GLY A 124 -30.58 -25.60 -22.35
N GLY A 125 -29.35 -25.32 -21.95
CA GLY A 125 -28.16 -26.07 -22.31
C GLY A 125 -27.43 -26.54 -21.06
N LEU A 126 -27.00 -27.79 -21.04
CA LEU A 126 -26.21 -28.37 -19.95
C LEU A 126 -24.73 -28.12 -20.26
N GLU A 127 -24.02 -27.36 -19.44
CA GLU A 127 -22.56 -27.21 -19.53
C GLU A 127 -21.91 -27.86 -18.31
N THR A 128 -21.06 -28.87 -18.56
CA THR A 128 -20.27 -29.57 -17.56
C THR A 128 -19.04 -28.77 -17.18
N GLU A 129 -18.76 -28.64 -15.88
CA GLU A 129 -17.50 -28.08 -15.37
C GLU A 129 -16.35 -29.05 -15.66
N GLU A 130 -15.41 -28.67 -16.54
CA GLU A 130 -14.14 -29.38 -16.70
C GLU A 130 -13.07 -28.79 -15.75
N GLU A 131 -12.71 -29.53 -14.71
CA GLU A 131 -11.64 -29.15 -13.77
C GLU A 131 -10.24 -29.31 -14.40
N GLU A 132 -9.65 -28.23 -14.93
CA GLU A 132 -8.22 -28.21 -15.31
C GLU A 132 -7.31 -28.29 -14.07
N THR A 133 -7.04 -29.52 -13.62
CA THR A 133 -6.13 -29.83 -12.52
C THR A 133 -4.66 -29.64 -12.91
N CYS A 134 -4.09 -28.45 -12.67
CA CYS A 134 -2.65 -28.24 -12.77
C CYS A 134 -1.87 -29.11 -11.76
N SER A 135 -1.07 -30.05 -12.28
CA SER A 135 -0.33 -31.03 -11.48
C SER A 135 0.93 -30.44 -10.83
N ALA A 136 1.20 -30.83 -9.58
CA ALA A 136 2.27 -30.27 -8.77
C ALA A 136 3.56 -31.13 -8.78
N SER A 137 4.59 -30.65 -9.48
CA SER A 137 6.01 -30.98 -9.23
C SER A 137 6.89 -29.89 -9.88
N SER A 138 8.09 -29.55 -9.42
CA SER A 138 8.89 -30.08 -8.30
C SER A 138 9.58 -28.94 -7.52
N GLU A 139 10.44 -29.28 -6.55
CA GLU A 139 11.14 -28.32 -5.67
C GLU A 139 11.95 -27.26 -6.44
N SER A 140 11.85 -26.00 -6.04
CA SER A 140 12.78 -24.94 -6.45
C SER A 140 13.10 -23.99 -5.30
N ALA A 141 14.34 -23.50 -5.27
CA ALA A 141 14.85 -22.74 -4.14
C ALA A 141 14.18 -21.35 -3.98
N VAL A 142 14.00 -20.91 -2.73
CA VAL A 142 13.37 -19.63 -2.38
C VAL A 142 14.18 -18.45 -2.93
N LYS A 143 13.81 -17.97 -4.12
CA LYS A 143 14.26 -16.68 -4.62
C LYS A 143 13.52 -15.55 -3.88
N HIS A 144 14.27 -14.71 -3.18
CA HIS A 144 13.77 -13.43 -2.70
C HIS A 144 13.52 -12.50 -3.91
N ASN A 145 12.27 -12.44 -4.37
CA ASN A 145 11.84 -11.42 -5.32
C ASN A 145 11.77 -10.07 -4.60
N THR A 146 12.53 -9.08 -5.09
CA THR A 146 12.58 -7.74 -4.51
C THR A 146 11.31 -6.95 -4.81
N LYS A 147 10.72 -6.37 -3.75
CA LYS A 147 9.51 -5.54 -3.82
C LYS A 147 9.90 -4.06 -3.80
N ILE A 148 9.02 -3.20 -4.31
CA ILE A 148 9.22 -1.73 -4.26
C ILE A 148 9.43 -1.20 -2.83
N THR A 149 8.73 -1.77 -1.85
CA THR A 149 8.85 -1.43 -0.43
C THR A 149 10.24 -1.65 0.14
N ASP A 150 10.95 -2.66 -0.34
CA ASP A 150 12.22 -3.09 0.23
C ASP A 150 13.28 -1.98 0.04
N PHE A 151 13.16 -1.23 -1.06
CA PHE A 151 14.00 -0.08 -1.40
C PHE A 151 13.61 1.22 -0.67
N PHE A 152 12.43 1.29 -0.04
CA PHE A 152 12.04 2.43 0.81
C PHE A 152 12.72 2.38 2.19
N SER A 153 13.19 1.20 2.62
CA SER A 153 13.67 0.89 3.99
C SER A 153 14.93 1.62 4.47
N GLY A 154 15.45 2.62 3.73
CA GLY A 154 16.62 3.43 4.11
C GLY A 154 17.96 2.70 4.24
N THR A 155 18.02 1.38 4.03
CA THR A 155 19.23 0.58 4.30
C THR A 155 20.38 0.93 3.35
N SER A 156 21.42 1.53 3.91
CA SER A 156 22.68 1.78 3.20
C SER A 156 23.28 0.47 2.65
N SER A 157 23.49 0.38 1.35
CA SER A 157 24.27 -0.71 0.73
C SER A 157 25.66 -0.80 1.38
N PRO A 158 26.13 -1.98 1.81
CA PRO A 158 27.42 -2.11 2.49
C PRO A 158 28.56 -1.71 1.56
N GLY A 159 29.33 -0.69 1.97
CA GLY A 159 30.42 -0.13 1.17
C GLY A 159 31.55 -1.14 0.96
N LEU A 160 31.75 -1.57 -0.28
CA LEU A 160 32.88 -2.42 -0.67
C LEU A 160 34.18 -1.61 -0.65
N HIS A 161 34.93 -1.70 0.45
CA HIS A 161 36.25 -1.10 0.58
C HIS A 161 37.24 -1.65 -0.47
N MET A 162 37.55 -0.81 -1.47
CA MET A 162 38.68 -1.03 -2.37
C MET A 162 40.01 -0.97 -1.60
N ARG A 163 40.59 -2.14 -1.29
CA ARG A 163 42.01 -2.27 -0.93
C ARG A 163 42.80 -2.69 -2.16
N GLN A 164 43.67 -1.80 -2.64
CA GLN A 164 44.66 -2.14 -3.66
C GLN A 164 45.70 -3.11 -3.08
N GLY A 165 46.06 -4.14 -3.84
CA GLY A 165 47.14 -5.07 -3.53
C GLY A 165 47.92 -5.45 -4.78
N LYS A 166 49.20 -5.07 -4.85
CA LYS A 166 50.12 -5.52 -5.91
C LYS A 166 50.78 -6.87 -5.53
N PRO A 167 51.31 -7.63 -6.49
CA PRO A 167 51.33 -9.09 -6.40
C PRO A 167 52.55 -9.69 -5.69
N ALA A 168 52.36 -10.87 -5.10
CA ALA A 168 53.42 -11.78 -4.66
C ALA A 168 53.38 -13.08 -5.50
N LYS A 169 54.54 -13.65 -5.81
CA LYS A 169 54.69 -14.91 -6.56
C LYS A 169 55.00 -16.06 -5.59
N SER A 170 54.40 -17.25 -5.78
CA SER A 170 55.08 -18.51 -5.45
C SER A 170 54.47 -19.76 -6.11
N THR A 171 55.37 -20.54 -6.75
CA THR A 171 55.35 -22.01 -6.93
C THR A 171 54.23 -22.73 -7.72
N LYS A 172 54.67 -23.68 -8.54
CA LYS A 172 53.84 -24.59 -9.36
C LYS A 172 53.37 -25.82 -8.58
N LYS A 173 52.26 -26.40 -8.99
CA LYS A 173 52.19 -27.85 -9.29
C LYS A 173 51.21 -28.11 -10.44
N GLN A 174 51.50 -29.14 -11.24
CA GLN A 174 50.70 -29.54 -12.40
C GLN A 174 49.69 -30.61 -12.00
N ASN A 175 48.56 -30.66 -12.71
CA ASN A 175 48.04 -31.87 -13.36
C ASN A 175 46.99 -31.47 -14.41
N ALA A 176 46.67 -32.41 -15.31
CA ALA A 176 46.17 -32.09 -16.65
C ALA A 176 44.66 -32.28 -16.86
N ASP A 177 44.20 -31.71 -17.97
CA ASP A 177 43.10 -32.13 -18.83
C ASP A 177 41.74 -32.47 -18.20
N LYS A 178 40.86 -31.46 -18.22
CA LYS A 178 39.53 -31.70 -18.78
C LYS A 178 38.98 -30.43 -19.42
N GLU A 179 38.88 -30.43 -20.75
CA GLU A 179 38.00 -29.48 -21.43
C GLU A 179 36.57 -29.75 -20.98
N THR A 180 36.00 -28.78 -20.28
CA THR A 180 34.56 -28.70 -20.04
C THR A 180 34.17 -27.30 -20.44
N THR A 181 33.33 -27.19 -21.46
CA THR A 181 32.82 -25.91 -21.97
C THR A 181 32.03 -25.23 -20.86
N SER A 182 32.68 -24.34 -20.12
CA SER A 182 32.04 -23.51 -19.12
C SER A 182 31.07 -22.56 -19.84
N ALA A 183 29.80 -22.98 -19.90
CA ALA A 183 28.72 -22.10 -20.27
C ALA A 183 28.85 -20.82 -19.45
N VAL A 184 29.09 -19.69 -20.12
CA VAL A 184 29.35 -18.42 -19.44
C VAL A 184 28.08 -18.06 -18.68
N VAL A 185 28.11 -18.31 -17.37
CA VAL A 185 27.10 -17.85 -16.43
C VAL A 185 27.17 -16.33 -16.44
N LYS A 186 26.36 -15.73 -17.33
CA LYS A 186 26.17 -14.28 -17.38
C LYS A 186 25.79 -13.86 -15.96
N PRO A 187 26.47 -12.86 -15.36
CA PRO A 187 26.09 -12.38 -14.04
C PRO A 187 24.62 -11.94 -14.08
N ASP A 188 23.83 -12.41 -13.11
CA ASP A 188 22.39 -12.12 -13.05
C ASP A 188 22.19 -10.61 -12.85
N VAL A 189 21.82 -9.91 -13.92
CA VAL A 189 21.79 -8.44 -13.96
C VAL A 189 20.56 -7.94 -13.20
N LYS A 190 20.78 -7.43 -11.98
CA LYS A 190 19.70 -7.05 -11.06
C LYS A 190 19.11 -5.65 -11.27
N TRP A 191 19.75 -4.83 -12.12
CA TRP A 191 19.31 -3.47 -12.45
C TRP A 191 19.94 -3.02 -13.78
N LEU A 192 19.34 -2.03 -14.44
CA LEU A 192 19.79 -1.43 -15.70
C LEU A 192 19.52 0.09 -15.68
N GLY A 193 20.26 0.86 -16.48
CA GLY A 193 20.13 2.32 -16.55
C GLY A 193 21.15 3.04 -15.66
N THR A 194 20.75 4.17 -15.08
CA THR A 194 21.60 5.01 -14.21
C THR A 194 21.70 4.40 -12.79
N PRO A 195 22.89 4.39 -12.15
CA PRO A 195 23.07 3.84 -10.80
C PRO A 195 22.20 4.51 -9.73
N ILE A 196 21.56 3.70 -8.88
CA ILE A 196 20.54 4.14 -7.88
C ILE A 196 21.05 5.09 -6.77
N ASN A 197 22.34 5.43 -6.79
CA ASN A 197 23.02 6.37 -5.91
C ASN A 197 23.45 7.69 -6.60
N GLU A 198 23.41 7.76 -7.93
CA GLU A 198 23.55 9.01 -8.69
C GLU A 198 22.23 9.80 -8.76
N LEU A 199 21.16 9.17 -8.26
CA LEU A 199 19.87 9.80 -8.06
C LEU A 199 19.96 10.61 -6.76
N LYS A 200 19.64 11.92 -6.80
CA LYS A 200 19.46 12.80 -5.62
C LYS A 200 18.47 12.15 -4.62
N ARG A 201 18.33 12.69 -3.40
CA ARG A 201 17.30 12.29 -2.42
C ARG A 201 16.81 13.47 -1.60
N MET A 202 15.73 13.29 -0.85
CA MET A 202 15.28 14.15 0.23
C MET A 202 15.91 13.68 1.53
N PRO A 203 16.52 14.57 2.33
CA PRO A 203 16.42 16.04 2.26
C PRO A 203 17.42 16.72 1.31
N GLU A 204 18.37 16.00 0.69
CA GLU A 204 19.53 16.58 0.01
C GLU A 204 19.23 17.48 -1.20
N CYS A 205 18.17 17.21 -1.97
CA CYS A 205 17.69 18.08 -3.05
C CYS A 205 16.62 19.08 -2.59
N GLY A 206 16.14 18.96 -1.35
CA GLY A 206 15.05 19.76 -0.81
C GLY A 206 15.40 21.25 -0.80
N GLY A 207 14.55 22.08 -1.41
CA GLY A 207 14.60 23.52 -1.20
C GLY A 207 14.26 23.88 0.26
N PRO A 208 14.74 25.03 0.78
CA PRO A 208 14.33 25.49 2.10
C PRO A 208 12.82 25.71 2.13
N LEU A 209 12.11 24.97 2.99
CA LEU A 209 10.66 25.07 3.13
C LEU A 209 10.26 26.48 3.64
N PRO A 210 9.17 27.07 3.14
CA PRO A 210 8.62 28.29 3.73
C PRO A 210 8.12 28.02 5.16
N PRO A 211 7.97 29.05 6.02
CA PRO A 211 7.45 28.85 7.37
C PRO A 211 6.04 28.24 7.36
N LEU A 212 5.83 27.12 8.07
CA LEU A 212 4.53 26.45 8.16
C LEU A 212 3.49 27.40 8.78
N LYS A 213 2.40 27.62 8.05
CA LYS A 213 1.32 28.55 8.40
C LYS A 213 -0.03 28.00 7.98
N ASP A 214 -1.06 28.33 8.74
CA ASP A 214 -2.45 28.16 8.32
C ASP A 214 -2.78 29.24 7.26
N VAL A 215 -3.29 28.81 6.11
CA VAL A 215 -3.63 29.67 4.97
C VAL A 215 -5.08 29.38 4.57
N PRO A 216 -6.03 30.29 4.86
CA PRO A 216 -7.45 30.09 4.57
C PRO A 216 -7.70 29.67 3.11
N GLY A 217 -8.48 28.60 2.92
CA GLY A 217 -8.80 28.05 1.61
C GLY A 217 -7.69 27.18 0.98
N GLN A 218 -6.44 27.22 1.44
CA GLN A 218 -5.31 26.49 0.84
C GLN A 218 -4.62 25.48 1.76
N HIS A 219 -4.39 25.82 3.03
CA HIS A 219 -3.61 24.98 3.95
C HIS A 219 -4.13 25.09 5.39
N THR A 220 -4.79 24.05 5.89
CA THR A 220 -5.21 23.94 7.29
C THR A 220 -4.08 23.33 8.13
N VAL A 221 -3.66 24.00 9.21
CA VAL A 221 -2.61 23.54 10.12
C VAL A 221 -3.15 23.39 11.55
N MET A 222 -3.13 22.18 12.09
CA MET A 222 -3.83 21.81 13.35
C MET A 222 -2.99 21.97 14.63
N ILE A 223 -1.82 22.61 14.54
CA ILE A 223 -0.84 22.72 15.63
C ILE A 223 -0.28 24.14 15.78
N ARG A 224 0.32 24.44 16.94
CA ARG A 224 1.05 25.67 17.25
C ARG A 224 2.40 25.68 16.52
N THR A 225 2.46 26.30 15.35
CA THR A 225 3.69 26.37 14.53
C THR A 225 4.79 27.21 15.19
N ASP A 226 4.43 28.12 16.08
CA ASP A 226 5.34 28.91 16.93
C ASP A 226 5.98 28.10 18.08
N LEU A 227 5.40 26.94 18.43
CA LEU A 227 5.93 26.03 19.45
C LEU A 227 6.53 24.75 18.85
N LEU A 228 6.52 24.60 17.51
CA LEU A 228 7.03 23.43 16.81
C LEU A 228 8.56 23.35 16.94
N GLN A 229 9.06 22.27 17.54
CA GLN A 229 10.48 22.06 17.81
C GLN A 229 10.83 20.57 17.65
N ASN A 230 12.02 20.28 17.10
CA ASN A 230 12.49 18.91 16.91
C ASN A 230 12.50 18.13 18.26
N GLY A 231 12.01 16.88 18.23
CA GLY A 231 11.94 16.00 19.39
C GLY A 231 10.90 16.38 20.45
N LYS A 232 10.05 17.39 20.21
CA LYS A 232 8.93 17.75 21.10
C LYS A 232 7.59 17.39 20.48
N VAL A 233 6.64 16.96 21.32
CA VAL A 233 5.28 16.66 20.88
C VAL A 233 4.58 17.95 20.44
N PRO A 234 4.04 18.05 19.21
CA PRO A 234 3.40 19.28 18.72
C PRO A 234 2.11 19.61 19.51
N VAL A 235 2.01 20.86 19.96
CA VAL A 235 0.84 21.35 20.73
C VAL A 235 -0.34 21.64 19.78
N PRO A 236 -1.55 21.12 20.04
CA PRO A 236 -2.75 21.43 19.24
C PRO A 236 -3.07 22.93 19.13
N TYR A 237 -3.69 23.32 18.01
CA TYR A 237 -4.19 24.69 17.81
C TYR A 237 -5.55 24.69 17.10
N PRO A 238 -6.61 25.32 17.66
CA PRO A 238 -6.65 26.16 18.88
C PRO A 238 -6.45 25.39 20.19
N ALA A 239 -6.30 26.09 21.31
CA ALA A 239 -6.07 25.49 22.63
C ALA A 239 -7.34 24.94 23.33
N LYS A 240 -8.51 25.09 22.71
CA LYS A 240 -9.79 24.52 23.15
C LYS A 240 -10.49 23.92 21.93
N PHE A 241 -11.21 22.82 22.11
CA PHE A 241 -12.03 22.21 21.06
C PHE A 241 -12.99 23.23 20.44
N LYS A 242 -13.01 23.30 19.11
CA LYS A 242 -14.05 23.98 18.33
C LYS A 242 -14.80 22.93 17.53
N ASP A 243 -16.06 22.70 17.91
CA ASP A 243 -16.94 21.73 17.26
C ASP A 243 -17.50 22.27 15.93
N THR A 244 -17.75 21.38 14.98
CA THR A 244 -18.40 21.65 13.68
C THR A 244 -19.17 20.42 13.24
N TRP A 245 -20.43 20.61 12.85
CA TRP A 245 -21.30 19.53 12.37
C TRP A 245 -22.04 19.97 11.10
N ASP A 246 -21.25 20.14 10.04
CA ASP A 246 -21.67 20.58 8.71
C ASP A 246 -21.24 19.56 7.64
N ASP A 247 -21.49 19.84 6.36
CA ASP A 247 -21.15 18.96 5.23
C ASP A 247 -19.72 19.15 4.70
N VAL A 248 -18.94 20.10 5.23
CA VAL A 248 -17.59 20.48 4.75
C VAL A 248 -16.47 20.11 5.72
N HIS A 249 -16.80 19.71 6.95
CA HIS A 249 -15.85 19.18 7.94
C HIS A 249 -16.13 17.71 8.31
N VAL A 250 -15.15 17.08 8.96
CA VAL A 250 -15.31 15.77 9.59
C VAL A 250 -16.24 15.90 10.80
N LYS A 251 -17.35 15.15 10.78
CA LYS A 251 -18.25 15.01 11.93
C LYS A 251 -17.59 14.17 13.02
N MET A 252 -17.02 14.86 14.01
CA MET A 252 -16.21 14.25 15.07
C MET A 252 -17.06 13.43 16.05
N PRO A 253 -16.57 12.29 16.56
CA PRO A 253 -17.32 11.42 17.49
C PRO A 253 -17.58 12.10 18.85
N CYS A 254 -16.74 13.05 19.24
CA CYS A 254 -16.88 13.87 20.44
C CYS A 254 -17.72 15.15 20.24
N SER A 255 -18.38 15.32 19.08
CA SER A 255 -19.29 16.44 18.83
C SER A 255 -20.54 16.36 19.71
N SER A 256 -21.02 17.51 20.18
CA SER A 256 -22.29 17.63 20.90
C SER A 256 -23.52 17.27 20.05
N TRP A 257 -23.35 17.23 18.72
CA TRP A 257 -24.37 16.84 17.75
C TRP A 257 -24.38 15.34 17.41
N ASN A 258 -23.45 14.56 17.98
CA ASN A 258 -23.37 13.11 17.81
C ASN A 258 -24.40 12.38 18.71
N LEU A 259 -25.68 12.68 18.51
CA LEU A 259 -26.78 12.16 19.31
C LEU A 259 -27.27 10.79 18.80
N PHE A 260 -27.57 9.89 19.74
CA PHE A 260 -28.28 8.63 19.50
C PHE A 260 -29.69 8.68 20.11
N PRO A 261 -30.69 8.01 19.52
CA PRO A 261 -32.01 7.88 20.14
C PRO A 261 -31.91 7.08 21.43
N VAL A 262 -32.29 7.68 22.55
CA VAL A 262 -32.56 6.95 23.80
C VAL A 262 -33.97 6.38 23.69
N GLN A 263 -34.10 5.06 23.79
CA GLN A 263 -35.38 4.38 24.01
C GLN A 263 -35.35 3.86 25.45
N ASP A 264 -36.31 4.26 26.28
CA ASP A 264 -36.37 3.91 27.72
C ASP A 264 -36.79 2.45 28.00
N GLU A 265 -36.60 1.55 27.03
CA GLU A 265 -36.85 0.12 27.19
C GLU A 265 -35.56 -0.63 27.49
N PHE A 266 -35.61 -1.50 28.49
CA PHE A 266 -34.49 -2.33 28.97
C PHE A 266 -34.15 -3.50 28.04
N CYS A 267 -34.24 -3.28 26.72
CA CYS A 267 -33.85 -4.24 25.70
C CYS A 267 -32.32 -4.29 25.60
N GLY A 268 -31.71 -5.30 26.23
CA GLY A 268 -30.27 -5.55 26.25
C GLY A 268 -29.68 -5.89 24.87
N LYS A 269 -29.65 -4.91 23.96
CA LYS A 269 -29.01 -5.02 22.65
C LYS A 269 -27.49 -4.93 22.81
N THR A 270 -26.88 -6.02 23.24
CA THR A 270 -25.41 -6.25 23.32
C THR A 270 -24.76 -6.33 21.91
N THR A 271 -25.38 -5.72 20.90
CA THR A 271 -25.01 -5.74 19.49
C THR A 271 -23.87 -4.78 19.20
N ASN A 272 -22.69 -5.08 19.77
CA ASN A 272 -21.38 -4.64 19.25
C ASN A 272 -20.20 -5.42 19.87
N LEU A 273 -20.30 -5.86 21.14
CA LEU A 273 -19.16 -6.43 21.87
C LEU A 273 -18.75 -7.84 21.37
N ASN A 274 -19.68 -8.61 20.81
CA ASN A 274 -19.46 -10.00 20.39
C ASN A 274 -18.52 -10.17 19.17
N ARG A 275 -18.08 -9.09 18.49
CA ARG A 275 -17.08 -9.17 17.42
C ARG A 275 -15.62 -9.29 17.92
N SER A 276 -15.37 -9.17 19.23
CA SER A 276 -14.02 -9.27 19.81
C SER A 276 -13.43 -10.70 19.83
N LEU A 277 -14.26 -11.73 19.59
CA LEU A 277 -13.91 -13.16 19.73
C LEU A 277 -12.92 -13.72 18.68
N ALA A 278 -12.46 -12.90 17.73
CA ALA A 278 -11.52 -13.31 16.69
C ALA A 278 -10.05 -13.31 17.14
N LEU A 279 -9.63 -12.39 18.02
CA LEU A 279 -8.21 -12.25 18.39
C LEU A 279 -7.77 -13.23 19.48
N SER A 280 -8.63 -13.53 20.46
CA SER A 280 -8.34 -14.46 21.56
C SER A 280 -8.17 -15.93 21.13
N LYS A 281 -8.55 -16.29 19.90
CA LYS A 281 -8.36 -17.63 19.31
C LYS A 281 -7.04 -17.76 18.52
N VAL A 282 -6.24 -16.70 18.48
CA VAL A 282 -5.10 -16.54 17.53
C VAL A 282 -3.83 -16.04 18.22
N LEU A 283 -3.97 -15.27 19.30
CA LEU A 283 -2.88 -14.92 20.20
C LEU A 283 -2.69 -16.03 21.24
N GLU A 284 -1.44 -16.33 21.58
CA GLU A 284 -1.11 -17.12 22.78
C GLU A 284 -1.61 -16.36 24.04
N PRO A 285 -1.94 -17.05 25.16
CA PRO A 285 -2.60 -16.44 26.31
C PRO A 285 -1.94 -15.14 26.82
N ASP A 286 -0.64 -15.16 27.09
CA ASP A 286 0.17 -14.03 27.56
C ASP A 286 0.08 -12.80 26.62
N ALA A 287 -0.07 -13.06 25.31
CA ALA A 287 -0.19 -12.03 24.27
C ALA A 287 -1.61 -11.48 24.14
N ALA A 288 -2.63 -12.27 24.50
CA ALA A 288 -4.00 -11.78 24.66
C ALA A 288 -4.14 -10.96 25.96
N GLU A 289 -3.54 -11.41 27.06
CA GLU A 289 -3.52 -10.72 28.37
C GLU A 289 -2.93 -9.30 28.22
N HIS A 290 -1.71 -9.15 27.67
CA HIS A 290 -1.13 -7.82 27.43
C HIS A 290 -1.93 -6.97 26.41
N LEU A 291 -2.70 -7.59 25.51
CA LEU A 291 -3.60 -6.83 24.62
C LEU A 291 -4.77 -6.22 25.40
N PHE A 292 -5.47 -7.00 26.22
CA PHE A 292 -6.66 -6.57 26.94
C PHE A 292 -6.35 -5.71 28.17
N ASP A 293 -5.24 -5.96 28.87
CA ASP A 293 -4.93 -5.32 30.15
C ASP A 293 -4.05 -4.05 30.02
N SER A 294 -3.48 -3.82 28.83
CA SER A 294 -2.46 -2.79 28.61
C SER A 294 -2.71 -2.03 27.29
N LEU A 295 -2.63 -2.71 26.14
CA LEU A 295 -2.70 -2.00 24.85
C LEU A 295 -4.10 -1.44 24.51
N LEU A 296 -5.17 -2.22 24.71
CA LEU A 296 -6.53 -1.73 24.45
C LEU A 296 -6.96 -0.61 25.42
N PRO A 297 -6.68 -0.67 26.73
CA PRO A 297 -6.87 0.46 27.65
C PRO A 297 -6.13 1.72 27.20
N ASP A 298 -4.85 1.63 26.83
CA ASP A 298 -4.09 2.78 26.31
C ASP A 298 -4.73 3.35 25.02
N MET A 299 -5.19 2.49 24.11
CA MET A 299 -5.90 2.90 22.89
C MET A 299 -7.25 3.58 23.20
N VAL A 300 -7.99 3.11 24.20
CA VAL A 300 -9.24 3.76 24.64
C VAL A 300 -8.96 5.15 25.21
N GLN A 301 -7.94 5.29 26.08
CA GLN A 301 -7.53 6.60 26.60
C GLN A 301 -7.09 7.54 25.47
N LEU A 302 -6.34 7.05 24.48
CA LEU A 302 -5.96 7.82 23.31
C LEU A 302 -7.18 8.23 22.46
N ALA A 303 -8.19 7.38 22.30
CA ALA A 303 -9.41 7.70 21.57
C ALA A 303 -10.28 8.75 22.27
N LEU A 304 -10.43 8.65 23.60
CA LEU A 304 -11.24 9.58 24.42
C LEU A 304 -10.67 11.01 24.40
N ARG A 305 -9.36 11.18 24.20
CA ARG A 305 -8.68 12.48 24.10
C ARG A 305 -8.92 13.22 22.77
N ALA A 306 -9.91 12.82 21.97
CA ALA A 306 -10.23 13.42 20.67
C ALA A 306 -10.46 14.94 20.74
N SER A 307 -11.19 15.43 21.75
CA SER A 307 -11.43 16.87 21.94
C SER A 307 -10.22 17.65 22.48
N GLU A 308 -9.27 16.98 23.15
CA GLU A 308 -7.99 17.59 23.59
C GLU A 308 -6.99 17.73 22.43
N LEU A 309 -6.95 16.75 21.54
CA LEU A 309 -5.94 16.63 20.50
C LEU A 309 -6.40 17.24 19.18
N CYS A 310 -7.61 16.92 18.72
CA CYS A 310 -8.17 17.39 17.45
C CYS A 310 -9.03 18.63 17.67
N THR A 311 -8.42 19.69 18.21
CA THR A 311 -9.10 20.91 18.66
C THR A 311 -9.62 21.82 17.54
N LYS A 312 -9.16 21.63 16.31
CA LYS A 312 -9.62 22.33 15.11
C LYS A 312 -10.52 21.41 14.27
N PRO A 313 -11.60 21.93 13.67
CA PRO A 313 -12.32 21.26 12.59
C PRO A 313 -11.37 20.73 11.51
N ILE A 314 -11.53 19.47 11.13
CA ILE A 314 -10.79 18.86 10.03
C ILE A 314 -11.63 19.08 8.77
N PRO A 315 -11.20 19.88 7.78
CA PRO A 315 -11.96 20.05 6.55
C PRO A 315 -11.96 18.77 5.73
N LEU A 316 -13.02 18.54 4.98
CA LEU A 316 -13.08 17.49 3.98
C LEU A 316 -12.37 17.97 2.71
N LEU A 317 -11.41 17.17 2.24
CA LEU A 317 -10.77 17.33 0.94
C LEU A 317 -11.73 16.81 -0.15
N LYS A 318 -12.74 17.63 -0.49
CA LYS A 318 -13.75 17.36 -1.53
C LYS A 318 -13.15 17.41 -2.94
N ARG A 319 -13.84 16.79 -3.91
CA ARG A 319 -13.55 16.81 -5.34
C ARG A 319 -13.38 18.25 -5.86
N GLY A 320 -12.34 18.47 -6.66
CA GLY A 320 -11.97 19.77 -7.24
C GLY A 320 -11.16 20.68 -6.31
N MET A 321 -10.94 20.30 -5.03
CA MET A 321 -10.13 21.11 -4.12
C MET A 321 -8.62 20.89 -4.35
N ASN A 322 -7.89 21.99 -4.50
CA ASN A 322 -6.45 22.06 -4.23
C ASN A 322 -6.27 22.55 -2.78
N HIS A 323 -6.05 21.63 -1.83
CA HIS A 323 -5.98 21.97 -0.40
C HIS A 323 -5.11 20.99 0.41
N SER A 324 -4.41 21.51 1.42
CA SER A 324 -3.52 20.77 2.32
C SER A 324 -4.02 20.76 3.77
N ILE A 325 -3.84 19.63 4.47
CA ILE A 325 -4.06 19.50 5.92
C ILE A 325 -2.77 19.02 6.56
N THR A 326 -2.22 19.77 7.52
CA THR A 326 -1.07 19.34 8.34
C THR A 326 -1.50 19.14 9.79
N MET A 327 -1.27 17.94 10.32
CA MET A 327 -1.61 17.51 11.67
C MET A 327 -0.44 16.74 12.32
N SER A 328 -0.41 16.63 13.64
CA SER A 328 0.61 15.85 14.34
C SER A 328 0.34 14.35 14.27
N GLN A 329 1.40 13.56 14.40
CA GLN A 329 1.26 12.11 14.50
C GLN A 329 0.43 11.67 15.73
N GLU A 330 0.40 12.44 16.83
CA GLU A 330 -0.50 12.15 17.98
C GLU A 330 -1.98 12.44 17.63
N GLN A 331 -2.27 13.46 16.81
CA GLN A 331 -3.61 13.71 16.27
C GLN A 331 -4.04 12.56 15.34
N VAL A 332 -3.17 12.14 14.41
CA VAL A 332 -3.42 10.98 13.53
C VAL A 332 -3.70 9.71 14.34
N ALA A 333 -2.88 9.42 15.35
CA ALA A 333 -3.04 8.26 16.23
C ALA A 333 -4.36 8.26 16.99
N CYS A 334 -4.81 9.42 17.49
CA CYS A 334 -6.10 9.60 18.15
C CYS A 334 -7.29 9.33 17.20
N LEU A 335 -7.21 9.83 15.97
CA LEU A 335 -8.23 9.57 14.94
C LEU A 335 -8.26 8.09 14.54
N LEU A 336 -7.10 7.42 14.45
CA LEU A 336 -7.04 5.99 14.13
C LEU A 336 -7.49 5.10 15.29
N ALA A 337 -7.29 5.49 16.55
CA ALA A 337 -7.89 4.80 17.69
C ALA A 337 -9.42 4.90 17.66
N ASN A 338 -9.97 6.08 17.33
CA ASN A 338 -11.40 6.26 17.10
C ASN A 338 -11.93 5.40 15.92
N ALA A 339 -11.17 5.29 14.82
CA ALA A 339 -11.49 4.42 13.69
C ALA A 339 -11.48 2.92 14.08
N PHE A 340 -10.53 2.50 14.93
CA PHE A 340 -10.44 1.14 15.46
C PHE A 340 -11.69 0.77 16.28
N PHE A 341 -12.09 1.63 17.22
CA PHE A 341 -13.32 1.48 18.00
C PHE A 341 -14.60 1.87 17.23
N CYS A 342 -14.48 2.12 15.92
CA CYS A 342 -15.58 2.37 14.98
C CYS A 342 -16.50 3.55 15.34
N THR A 343 -15.96 4.57 16.02
CA THR A 343 -16.75 5.65 16.64
C THR A 343 -17.25 6.71 15.65
N PHE A 344 -16.67 6.83 14.44
CA PHE A 344 -17.03 7.91 13.53
C PHE A 344 -18.49 7.80 13.05
N PRO A 345 -19.35 8.80 13.36
CA PRO A 345 -20.77 8.74 13.04
C PRO A 345 -21.04 8.89 11.55
N ARG A 346 -22.18 8.39 11.08
CA ARG A 346 -22.61 8.36 9.66
C ARG A 346 -21.72 7.54 8.71
N ARG A 347 -20.55 7.03 9.14
CA ARG A 347 -19.58 6.30 8.29
C ARG A 347 -19.80 4.78 8.15
N ASN A 348 -20.92 4.26 8.68
CA ASN A 348 -21.21 2.81 8.69
C ASN A 348 -22.29 2.36 7.69
N SER A 349 -22.83 3.27 6.86
CA SER A 349 -23.82 2.94 5.82
C SER A 349 -23.55 3.70 4.52
N ARG A 350 -23.62 3.00 3.38
CA ARG A 350 -23.36 3.56 2.05
C ARG A 350 -24.54 4.35 1.45
N ARG A 351 -25.73 4.30 2.07
CA ARG A 351 -26.92 5.07 1.65
C ARG A 351 -26.97 6.45 2.32
N THR A 352 -25.82 7.11 2.50
CA THR A 352 -25.69 8.33 3.33
C THR A 352 -24.75 9.37 2.73
N GLU A 353 -24.73 10.55 3.37
CA GLU A 353 -23.84 11.71 3.18
C GLU A 353 -22.39 11.39 2.78
N TYR A 354 -21.80 10.30 3.26
CA TYR A 354 -20.40 9.93 3.01
C TYR A 354 -20.23 8.80 1.97
N CYS A 355 -21.20 8.57 1.07
CA CYS A 355 -21.15 7.51 0.06
C CYS A 355 -19.96 7.61 -0.93
N ASN A 356 -19.46 8.82 -1.15
CA ASN A 356 -18.29 9.18 -1.95
C ASN A 356 -16.96 9.17 -1.16
N TYR A 357 -16.96 8.75 0.11
CA TYR A 357 -15.75 8.61 0.93
C TYR A 357 -15.41 7.15 1.23
N PRO A 358 -14.13 6.79 1.45
CA PRO A 358 -13.76 5.43 1.82
C PRO A 358 -14.26 5.01 3.21
N ASP A 359 -14.39 3.69 3.43
CA ASP A 359 -14.75 3.12 4.74
C ASP A 359 -13.62 3.40 5.77
N ILE A 360 -13.84 4.30 6.75
CA ILE A 360 -12.84 4.65 7.79
C ILE A 360 -12.91 3.74 9.03
N ASN A 361 -14.10 3.36 9.49
CA ASN A 361 -14.26 2.52 10.69
C ASN A 361 -13.82 1.07 10.43
N PHE A 362 -13.17 0.44 11.41
CA PHE A 362 -12.45 -0.83 11.22
C PHE A 362 -13.34 -2.09 11.33
N PHE A 363 -14.67 -1.96 11.41
CA PHE A 363 -15.59 -3.08 11.66
C PHE A 363 -15.41 -4.28 10.71
N ARG A 364 -15.01 -4.01 9.45
CA ARG A 364 -14.71 -5.02 8.42
C ARG A 364 -13.40 -5.78 8.63
N LEU A 365 -12.48 -5.32 9.48
CA LEU A 365 -11.30 -6.07 9.91
C LEU A 365 -11.65 -7.17 10.92
N PHE A 366 -12.76 -7.02 11.65
CA PHE A 366 -13.20 -7.96 12.70
C PHE A 366 -14.18 -9.02 12.18
N GLU A 367 -14.61 -8.93 10.92
CA GLU A 367 -15.58 -9.85 10.30
C GLU A 367 -14.94 -11.14 9.76
N GLY A 368 -15.33 -12.28 10.32
CA GLY A 368 -15.03 -13.61 9.78
C GLY A 368 -13.58 -14.10 9.96
N PRO A 369 -13.35 -15.43 9.98
CA PRO A 369 -12.02 -16.00 10.15
C PRO A 369 -11.18 -15.81 8.87
N SER A 370 -10.09 -15.04 8.94
CA SER A 370 -9.14 -14.91 7.83
C SER A 370 -7.72 -14.65 8.31
N SER A 371 -6.77 -15.48 7.86
CA SER A 371 -5.33 -15.32 8.08
C SER A 371 -4.83 -13.92 7.67
N ARG A 372 -5.32 -13.40 6.53
CA ARG A 372 -5.00 -12.04 6.09
C ARG A 372 -5.43 -10.97 7.11
N LYS A 373 -6.64 -11.07 7.69
CA LYS A 373 -7.13 -10.11 8.69
C LYS A 373 -6.33 -10.19 9.99
N ILE A 374 -5.89 -11.40 10.38
CA ILE A 374 -4.96 -11.62 11.50
C ILE A 374 -3.64 -10.86 11.28
N GLU A 375 -2.98 -11.03 10.14
CA GLU A 375 -1.70 -10.37 9.85
C GLU A 375 -1.84 -8.84 9.71
N LYS A 376 -2.97 -8.35 9.17
CA LYS A 376 -3.33 -6.91 9.23
C LYS A 376 -3.38 -6.41 10.67
N LEU A 377 -4.08 -7.13 11.54
CA LEU A 377 -4.28 -6.74 12.94
C LEU A 377 -2.96 -6.78 13.73
N LYS A 378 -2.07 -7.75 13.49
CA LYS A 378 -0.68 -7.72 14.02
C LYS A 378 0.05 -6.44 13.64
N THR A 379 -0.04 -6.05 12.36
CA THR A 379 0.63 -4.85 11.83
C THR A 379 0.08 -3.57 12.47
N LEU A 380 -1.24 -3.46 12.63
CA LEU A 380 -1.90 -2.31 13.27
C LEU A 380 -1.64 -2.24 14.79
N MET A 381 -1.63 -3.38 15.49
CA MET A 381 -1.28 -3.43 16.92
C MET A 381 0.19 -3.05 17.16
N CYS A 382 1.08 -3.32 16.19
CA CYS A 382 2.46 -2.85 16.24
C CYS A 382 2.54 -1.31 16.24
N TYR A 383 1.77 -0.65 15.38
CA TYR A 383 1.66 0.81 15.36
C TYR A 383 1.13 1.38 16.69
N PHE A 384 -0.03 0.89 17.18
CA PHE A 384 -0.59 1.41 18.43
C PHE A 384 0.34 1.21 19.63
N LYS A 385 0.98 0.04 19.76
CA LYS A 385 1.94 -0.19 20.85
C LYS A 385 3.22 0.66 20.73
N SER A 386 3.72 0.94 19.52
CA SER A 386 4.82 1.88 19.35
C SER A 386 4.48 3.30 19.83
N LEU A 387 3.24 3.75 19.64
CA LEU A 387 2.76 5.06 20.06
C LEU A 387 2.60 5.20 21.58
N THR A 388 2.23 4.12 22.26
CA THR A 388 2.07 4.11 23.73
C THR A 388 3.42 3.91 24.44
N GLU A 389 4.38 3.25 23.80
CA GLU A 389 5.78 3.18 24.25
C GLU A 389 6.55 4.49 24.01
N GLN A 390 6.28 5.20 22.91
CA GLN A 390 6.88 6.51 22.62
C GLN A 390 5.90 7.42 21.87
N LYS A 391 5.52 8.54 22.51
CA LYS A 391 4.74 9.59 21.84
C LYS A 391 5.46 10.11 20.60
N PRO A 392 4.80 10.16 19.44
CA PRO A 392 5.43 10.64 18.21
C PRO A 392 5.52 12.18 18.23
N THR A 393 6.52 12.71 17.54
CA THR A 393 6.89 14.15 17.61
C THR A 393 6.82 14.87 16.26
N GLY A 394 6.59 14.13 15.17
CA GLY A 394 6.50 14.70 13.83
C GLY A 394 5.11 15.16 13.42
N LEU A 395 5.06 15.70 12.21
CA LEU A 395 3.83 16.09 11.51
C LEU A 395 3.62 15.23 10.25
N VAL A 396 2.37 15.09 9.82
CA VAL A 396 1.98 14.52 8.52
C VAL A 396 1.17 15.58 7.77
N THR A 397 1.40 15.70 6.47
CA THR A 397 0.65 16.59 5.56
C THR A 397 -0.07 15.76 4.51
N PHE A 398 -1.35 16.05 4.30
CA PHE A 398 -2.21 15.44 3.28
C PHE A 398 -2.68 16.55 2.32
N THR A 399 -2.30 16.46 1.05
CA THR A 399 -2.61 17.46 0.03
C THR A 399 -3.43 16.81 -1.08
N ARG A 400 -4.70 17.21 -1.20
CA ARG A 400 -5.47 16.92 -2.43
C ARG A 400 -5.04 17.93 -3.48
N LYS A 401 -4.72 17.43 -4.67
CA LYS A 401 -4.34 18.23 -5.82
C LYS A 401 -5.26 17.89 -6.99
N SER A 402 -5.68 18.90 -7.74
CA SER A 402 -6.51 18.81 -8.94
C SER A 402 -5.87 19.62 -10.07
N LEU A 403 -5.75 19.04 -11.28
CA LEU A 403 -5.31 19.78 -12.47
C LEU A 403 -6.47 20.57 -13.07
N ASP A 404 -6.34 21.89 -13.13
CA ASP A 404 -7.35 22.78 -13.73
C ASP A 404 -7.66 22.44 -15.20
N LYS A 405 -6.66 21.94 -15.95
CA LYS A 405 -6.75 21.59 -17.38
C LYS A 405 -5.87 20.38 -17.71
N PRO A 406 -6.30 19.49 -18.62
CA PRO A 406 -5.45 18.43 -19.16
C PRO A 406 -4.35 18.99 -20.09
N LEU A 407 -3.25 18.25 -20.24
CA LEU A 407 -2.15 18.64 -21.13
C LEU A 407 -2.42 18.24 -22.58
N ASN A 408 -1.86 19.01 -23.51
CA ASN A 408 -1.85 18.69 -24.94
C ASN A 408 -0.57 17.92 -25.29
N TRP A 409 -0.57 16.62 -25.01
CA TRP A 409 0.58 15.72 -25.13
C TRP A 409 1.30 15.77 -26.50
N LYS A 410 0.59 16.11 -27.59
CA LYS A 410 1.18 16.33 -28.94
C LYS A 410 2.17 17.49 -29.02
N ARG A 411 2.15 18.43 -28.07
CA ARG A 411 3.01 19.64 -28.07
C ARG A 411 4.10 19.60 -26.98
N CYS A 412 4.20 18.49 -26.26
CA CYS A 412 5.16 18.29 -25.18
C CYS A 412 6.57 18.01 -25.74
N MET A 413 7.51 18.89 -25.41
CA MET A 413 8.90 18.86 -25.88
C MET A 413 9.79 18.07 -24.92
N LEU A 414 10.95 17.61 -25.39
CA LEU A 414 11.94 16.93 -24.56
C LEU A 414 12.60 17.91 -23.57
N SER A 415 12.08 17.96 -22.35
CA SER A 415 12.76 18.49 -21.16
C SER A 415 13.90 17.55 -20.75
N SER A 416 15.02 17.60 -21.49
CA SER A 416 16.21 16.76 -21.25
C SER A 416 16.89 17.10 -19.90
N SER A 417 16.33 16.57 -18.82
CA SER A 417 16.86 16.67 -17.47
C SER A 417 17.64 15.38 -17.20
N SER A 418 18.96 15.47 -17.13
CA SER A 418 19.81 14.38 -16.64
C SER A 418 20.30 14.72 -15.24
N VAL A 419 19.72 14.09 -14.22
CA VAL A 419 20.26 13.74 -12.88
C VAL A 419 19.04 13.39 -12.02
N ILE A 420 18.88 12.08 -11.79
CA ILE A 420 17.69 11.41 -11.23
C ILE A 420 17.51 11.75 -9.74
N CYS A 421 16.43 11.30 -9.09
CA CYS A 421 16.22 11.33 -7.63
C CYS A 421 15.34 10.13 -7.17
N LEU A 422 15.09 9.95 -5.86
CA LEU A 422 14.32 8.79 -5.38
C LEU A 422 13.53 9.00 -4.06
N ASP A 423 12.43 9.76 -4.10
CA ASP A 423 11.62 10.05 -2.88
C ASP A 423 10.11 10.16 -3.09
N LEU A 424 9.64 10.40 -4.33
CA LEU A 424 8.21 10.39 -4.63
C LEU A 424 7.78 8.95 -4.90
N GLN A 425 7.12 8.35 -3.93
CA GLN A 425 6.78 6.94 -3.89
C GLN A 425 5.34 6.74 -4.36
N VAL A 426 5.16 6.04 -5.47
CA VAL A 426 3.83 5.86 -6.07
C VAL A 426 3.06 4.77 -5.34
N ASP A 427 1.89 5.15 -4.82
CA ASP A 427 0.85 4.26 -4.34
C ASP A 427 -0.08 3.91 -5.51
N PHE A 428 -0.27 2.61 -5.77
CA PHE A 428 -1.06 2.09 -6.89
C PHE A 428 -2.54 2.06 -6.53
N ALA A 429 -3.07 3.23 -6.22
CA ALA A 429 -4.26 3.42 -5.42
C ALA A 429 -5.55 2.93 -6.07
N ASN A 430 -6.57 2.72 -5.23
CA ASN A 430 -7.96 2.85 -5.63
C ASN A 430 -8.37 4.33 -5.62
N ARG A 431 -9.39 4.72 -6.42
CA ARG A 431 -9.93 6.09 -6.34
C ARG A 431 -10.48 6.41 -4.94
N PHE A 432 -10.94 5.39 -4.21
CA PHE A 432 -11.18 5.43 -2.76
C PHE A 432 -9.89 5.07 -2.02
N VAL A 433 -9.04 6.08 -1.77
CA VAL A 433 -7.65 5.92 -1.27
C VAL A 433 -7.50 4.93 -0.10
N GLY A 434 -6.46 4.10 -0.14
CA GLY A 434 -6.25 2.99 0.78
C GLY A 434 -7.10 1.74 0.48
N GLY A 435 -7.83 1.73 -0.64
CA GLY A 435 -8.55 0.57 -1.18
C GLY A 435 -9.31 -0.25 -0.14
N GLY A 436 -8.97 -1.54 -0.08
CA GLY A 436 -9.52 -2.51 0.86
C GLY A 436 -8.79 -2.60 2.21
N VAL A 437 -8.04 -1.57 2.65
CA VAL A 437 -7.17 -1.68 3.83
C VAL A 437 -7.95 -2.02 5.10
N THR A 438 -9.11 -1.38 5.30
CA THR A 438 -10.02 -1.68 6.42
C THR A 438 -10.89 -2.94 6.21
N SER A 439 -10.70 -3.69 5.12
CA SER A 439 -11.47 -4.89 4.78
C SER A 439 -10.57 -6.06 4.30
N SER A 440 -10.75 -6.59 3.09
CA SER A 440 -10.10 -7.81 2.59
C SER A 440 -8.89 -7.58 1.67
N GLY A 441 -8.70 -6.37 1.13
CA GLY A 441 -7.60 -6.05 0.22
C GLY A 441 -6.23 -6.15 0.90
N LEU A 442 -5.22 -6.66 0.20
CA LEU A 442 -3.86 -6.87 0.73
C LEU A 442 -2.80 -6.88 -0.39
N VAL A 443 -2.94 -5.98 -1.36
CA VAL A 443 -1.99 -5.73 -2.45
C VAL A 443 -1.15 -4.48 -2.14
N GLN A 444 -0.46 -3.88 -3.13
CA GLN A 444 0.55 -2.84 -2.90
C GLN A 444 0.04 -1.63 -2.09
N GLU A 445 -1.17 -1.14 -2.38
CA GLU A 445 -1.82 -0.04 -1.65
C GLU A 445 -2.10 -0.41 -0.18
N GLU A 446 -2.86 -1.49 0.09
CA GLU A 446 -3.21 -1.82 1.46
C GLU A 446 -1.98 -2.23 2.29
N ILE A 447 -1.01 -2.91 1.70
CA ILE A 447 0.26 -3.24 2.35
C ILE A 447 0.99 -1.95 2.77
N ARG A 448 1.01 -0.92 1.91
CA ARG A 448 1.65 0.35 2.26
C ARG A 448 0.90 1.06 3.38
N PHE A 449 -0.42 1.11 3.31
CA PHE A 449 -1.27 1.66 4.37
C PHE A 449 -1.19 0.87 5.68
N LEU A 450 -0.76 -0.40 5.69
CA LEU A 450 -0.55 -1.19 6.91
C LEU A 450 0.83 -0.96 7.54
N ILE A 451 1.90 -0.84 6.75
CA ILE A 451 3.24 -0.57 7.30
C ILE A 451 3.46 0.91 7.64
N ASN A 452 2.69 1.82 7.04
CA ASN A 452 2.57 3.24 7.38
C ASN A 452 1.10 3.59 7.76
N PRO A 453 0.55 3.16 8.93
CA PRO A 453 -0.87 3.33 9.28
C PRO A 453 -1.41 4.75 9.27
N GLU A 454 -0.53 5.75 9.39
CA GLU A 454 -0.87 7.17 9.29
C GLU A 454 -1.50 7.53 7.94
N LEU A 455 -1.28 6.74 6.88
CA LEU A 455 -2.00 6.86 5.61
C LEU A 455 -3.50 6.59 5.73
N ILE A 456 -3.93 5.68 6.62
CA ILE A 456 -5.32 5.25 6.76
C ILE A 456 -6.22 6.44 7.15
N VAL A 457 -5.71 7.43 7.90
CA VAL A 457 -6.51 8.59 8.32
C VAL A 457 -6.97 9.45 7.14
N SER A 458 -6.29 9.39 5.98
CA SER A 458 -6.74 10.07 4.75
C SER A 458 -8.18 9.69 4.35
N ARG A 459 -8.59 8.45 4.64
CA ARG A 459 -9.95 7.94 4.40
C ARG A 459 -11.03 8.67 5.21
N LEU A 460 -10.65 9.33 6.31
CA LEU A 460 -11.58 10.11 7.12
C LEU A 460 -12.07 11.36 6.38
N PHE A 461 -11.19 12.04 5.64
CA PHE A 461 -11.46 13.36 5.06
C PHE A 461 -11.26 13.47 3.53
N THR A 462 -10.73 12.45 2.85
CA THR A 462 -10.51 12.50 1.39
C THR A 462 -11.68 11.87 0.64
N GLU A 463 -12.38 12.66 -0.17
CA GLU A 463 -13.40 12.16 -1.10
C GLU A 463 -12.75 11.29 -2.20
N ALA A 464 -13.48 10.39 -2.83
CA ALA A 464 -13.01 9.62 -3.98
C ALA A 464 -12.34 10.52 -5.04
N LEU A 465 -11.19 10.09 -5.56
CA LEU A 465 -10.45 10.83 -6.58
C LEU A 465 -11.19 10.84 -7.93
N ASP A 466 -11.12 11.97 -8.62
CA ASP A 466 -11.53 12.14 -10.01
C ASP A 466 -10.33 11.99 -10.97
N HIS A 467 -10.58 11.95 -12.28
CA HIS A 467 -9.59 11.64 -13.31
C HIS A 467 -8.41 12.65 -13.38
N ASN A 468 -8.62 13.89 -12.95
CA ASN A 468 -7.61 14.96 -12.94
C ASN A 468 -6.96 15.19 -11.56
N GLU A 469 -7.18 14.31 -10.58
CA GLU A 469 -6.76 14.51 -9.19
C GLU A 469 -5.72 13.49 -8.68
N CYS A 470 -5.03 13.85 -7.59
CA CYS A 470 -4.27 12.91 -6.76
C CYS A 470 -4.32 13.32 -5.28
N LEU A 471 -3.96 12.39 -4.38
CA LEU A 471 -3.64 12.70 -2.98
C LEU A 471 -2.14 12.50 -2.77
N ILE A 472 -1.47 13.54 -2.27
CA ILE A 472 -0.06 13.51 -1.86
C ILE A 472 -0.02 13.47 -0.33
N ILE A 473 0.78 12.58 0.26
CA ILE A 473 1.00 12.50 1.70
C ILE A 473 2.49 12.62 1.98
N THR A 474 2.88 13.56 2.83
CA THR A 474 4.27 13.78 3.25
C THR A 474 4.39 13.61 4.76
N GLY A 475 5.34 12.79 5.22
CA GLY A 475 5.71 12.71 6.63
C GLY A 475 5.36 11.41 7.36
N THR A 476 4.66 10.47 6.72
CA THR A 476 4.23 9.23 7.37
C THR A 476 5.41 8.32 7.72
N GLN A 477 5.47 7.90 8.98
CA GLN A 477 6.49 7.00 9.50
C GLN A 477 6.16 5.52 9.21
N GLN A 478 7.17 4.68 8.97
CA GLN A 478 7.03 3.23 8.85
C GLN A 478 7.18 2.55 10.22
N TYR A 479 6.21 1.71 10.59
CA TYR A 479 6.14 1.06 11.91
C TYR A 479 6.35 -0.45 11.89
N SER A 480 6.27 -1.10 10.74
CA SER A 480 6.38 -2.56 10.63
C SER A 480 7.19 -3.02 9.42
N LYS A 481 7.79 -4.20 9.54
CA LYS A 481 8.36 -4.99 8.45
C LYS A 481 7.35 -6.08 8.04
N TYR A 482 7.48 -6.61 6.82
CA TYR A 482 6.59 -7.67 6.33
C TYR A 482 7.25 -8.57 5.28
N THR A 483 6.78 -9.82 5.19
CA THR A 483 7.13 -10.75 4.11
C THR A 483 5.90 -11.11 3.27
N GLY A 484 6.10 -11.78 2.13
CA GLY A 484 5.03 -12.16 1.20
C GLY A 484 4.26 -10.98 0.55
N TYR A 485 3.11 -11.30 -0.05
CA TYR A 485 2.21 -10.38 -0.75
C TYR A 485 0.83 -11.03 -0.96
N GLY A 486 -0.28 -10.27 -0.91
CA GLY A 486 -1.62 -10.82 -1.13
C GLY A 486 -2.00 -11.89 -0.10
N GLN A 487 -2.16 -13.13 -0.55
CA GLN A 487 -2.48 -14.28 0.33
C GLN A 487 -1.28 -14.72 1.19
N THR A 488 -0.04 -14.40 0.81
CA THR A 488 1.18 -14.81 1.54
C THR A 488 1.73 -13.73 2.47
N TYR A 489 1.06 -12.57 2.58
CA TYR A 489 1.49 -11.49 3.47
C TYR A 489 1.60 -11.97 4.93
N GLN A 490 2.72 -11.66 5.57
CA GLN A 490 2.97 -11.91 7.00
C GLN A 490 3.68 -10.71 7.61
N TRP A 491 3.33 -10.37 8.85
CA TRP A 491 4.00 -9.34 9.64
C TRP A 491 5.35 -9.86 10.17
N ASP A 492 6.41 -9.07 10.00
CA ASP A 492 7.80 -9.45 10.29
C ASP A 492 8.42 -8.58 11.42
N GLY A 493 7.65 -8.22 12.44
CA GLY A 493 8.15 -7.39 13.53
C GLY A 493 8.09 -5.87 13.28
N SER A 494 8.37 -5.11 14.33
CA SER A 494 8.43 -3.64 14.28
C SER A 494 9.56 -3.12 13.39
N HIS A 495 9.37 -1.92 12.85
CA HIS A 495 10.39 -1.14 12.15
C HIS A 495 10.79 0.08 12.99
N GLN A 496 12.08 0.42 13.00
CA GLN A 496 12.57 1.69 13.55
C GLN A 496 12.93 2.61 12.39
N ASP A 497 12.07 3.59 12.14
CA ASP A 497 12.21 4.50 11.00
C ASP A 497 13.35 5.51 11.22
N THR A 498 14.40 5.38 10.41
CA THR A 498 15.59 6.22 10.40
C THR A 498 15.55 7.34 9.36
N ILE A 499 14.47 7.48 8.58
CA ILE A 499 14.32 8.55 7.59
C ILE A 499 14.36 9.90 8.33
N PRO A 500 15.20 10.87 7.92
CA PRO A 500 15.28 12.17 8.57
C PRO A 500 13.97 12.96 8.45
N SER A 501 13.82 13.99 9.28
CA SER A 501 12.69 14.92 9.20
C SER A 501 13.07 16.23 8.52
N ASP A 502 12.11 16.81 7.80
CA ASP A 502 12.23 18.11 7.15
C ASP A 502 12.08 19.30 8.12
N GLY A 503 12.13 20.53 7.59
CA GLY A 503 11.94 21.75 8.37
C GLY A 503 10.58 21.87 9.09
N TRP A 504 9.57 21.12 8.66
CA TRP A 504 8.24 21.06 9.29
C TRP A 504 8.09 19.85 10.24
N GLN A 505 9.18 19.14 10.54
CA GLN A 505 9.20 17.92 11.36
C GLN A 505 8.40 16.76 10.74
N ARG A 506 8.26 16.73 9.41
CA ARG A 506 7.69 15.62 8.65
C ARG A 506 8.82 14.68 8.23
N ARG A 507 8.66 13.36 8.30
CA ARG A 507 9.63 12.43 7.69
C ARG A 507 9.82 12.75 6.19
N CYS A 508 11.04 12.62 5.68
CA CYS A 508 11.40 12.72 4.26
C CYS A 508 10.88 11.51 3.45
N THR A 509 9.56 11.31 3.47
CA THR A 509 8.82 10.27 2.76
C THR A 509 7.62 10.96 2.12
N GLU A 510 7.63 11.08 0.79
CA GLU A 510 6.52 11.61 -0.01
C GLU A 510 5.84 10.45 -0.74
N ILE A 511 4.55 10.23 -0.48
CA ILE A 511 3.75 9.16 -1.10
C ILE A 511 2.66 9.83 -1.94
N VAL A 512 2.41 9.33 -3.15
CA VAL A 512 1.33 9.84 -4.00
C VAL A 512 0.39 8.74 -4.46
N ALA A 513 -0.87 8.86 -4.05
CA ALA A 513 -1.97 8.01 -4.49
C ALA A 513 -2.47 8.48 -5.85
N ILE A 514 -2.27 7.64 -6.87
CA ILE A 514 -2.86 7.79 -8.19
C ILE A 514 -3.56 6.49 -8.59
N ASP A 515 -4.86 6.56 -8.81
CA ASP A 515 -5.65 5.42 -9.26
C ASP A 515 -5.52 5.19 -10.75
N ALA A 516 -5.26 3.96 -11.18
CA ALA A 516 -5.34 3.54 -12.58
C ALA A 516 -6.78 3.14 -12.94
N LEU A 517 -7.11 3.16 -14.24
CA LEU A 517 -8.34 2.52 -14.71
C LEU A 517 -8.23 0.99 -14.64
N GLN A 518 -9.36 0.33 -14.36
CA GLN A 518 -9.51 -1.12 -14.51
C GLN A 518 -10.00 -1.44 -15.94
N PHE A 519 -9.28 -2.31 -16.63
CA PHE A 519 -9.58 -2.75 -17.99
C PHE A 519 -10.05 -4.21 -17.99
N LYS A 520 -11.35 -4.43 -18.22
CA LYS A 520 -11.90 -5.78 -18.45
C LYS A 520 -11.53 -6.31 -19.86
N ASN A 521 -11.34 -5.41 -20.83
CA ASN A 521 -10.88 -5.71 -22.19
C ASN A 521 -9.49 -5.08 -22.43
N PHE A 522 -8.51 -5.91 -22.80
CA PHE A 522 -7.11 -5.51 -23.00
C PHE A 522 -6.91 -4.44 -24.09
N LEU A 523 -7.77 -4.38 -25.12
CA LEU A 523 -7.61 -3.40 -26.21
C LEU A 523 -8.08 -1.99 -25.84
N GLU A 524 -8.88 -1.82 -24.79
CA GLU A 524 -9.48 -0.52 -24.45
C GLU A 524 -8.47 0.51 -23.94
N GLN A 525 -7.42 0.07 -23.25
CA GLN A 525 -6.37 0.95 -22.71
C GLN A 525 -5.60 1.74 -23.77
N PHE A 526 -5.61 1.27 -25.02
CA PHE A 526 -4.97 1.93 -26.16
C PHE A 526 -5.85 3.02 -26.81
N ARG A 527 -7.13 3.13 -26.45
CA ARG A 527 -8.00 4.20 -26.98
C ARG A 527 -7.47 5.59 -26.55
N PRO A 528 -7.48 6.63 -27.40
CA PRO A 528 -6.88 7.92 -27.10
C PRO A 528 -7.38 8.57 -25.80
N GLU A 529 -8.65 8.38 -25.46
CA GLU A 529 -9.27 8.93 -24.25
C GLU A 529 -8.71 8.25 -23.00
N ARG A 530 -8.47 6.93 -23.07
CA ARG A 530 -7.88 6.14 -21.99
C ARG A 530 -6.40 6.45 -21.84
N LEU A 531 -5.65 6.57 -22.94
CA LEU A 531 -4.24 7.02 -22.93
C LEU A 531 -4.10 8.40 -22.27
N ASN A 532 -4.89 9.38 -22.70
CA ASN A 532 -4.89 10.74 -22.13
C ASN A 532 -5.26 10.74 -20.64
N ARG A 533 -6.25 9.95 -20.22
CA ARG A 533 -6.65 9.83 -18.81
C ARG A 533 -5.47 9.37 -17.95
N GLU A 534 -4.80 8.30 -18.35
CA GLU A 534 -3.71 7.71 -17.55
C GLU A 534 -2.44 8.58 -17.55
N LEU A 535 -2.14 9.28 -18.66
CA LEU A 535 -1.07 10.28 -18.72
C LEU A 535 -1.33 11.48 -17.81
N ASN A 536 -2.52 12.08 -17.89
CA ASN A 536 -2.90 13.23 -17.06
C ASN A 536 -2.96 12.86 -15.56
N LYS A 537 -3.43 11.66 -15.22
CA LYS A 537 -3.43 11.11 -13.85
C LYS A 537 -2.01 10.97 -13.29
N ALA A 538 -1.09 10.35 -14.05
CA ALA A 538 0.31 10.23 -13.65
C ALA A 538 0.99 11.60 -13.50
N TYR A 539 0.79 12.50 -14.46
CA TYR A 539 1.32 13.88 -14.40
C TYR A 539 0.77 14.66 -13.20
N CYS A 540 -0.52 14.50 -12.85
CA CYS A 540 -1.09 15.08 -11.64
C CYS A 540 -0.31 14.64 -10.40
N GLY A 541 0.01 13.35 -10.30
CA GLY A 541 0.84 12.80 -9.23
C GLY A 541 2.26 13.37 -9.19
N PHE A 542 2.92 13.50 -10.35
CA PHE A 542 4.35 13.80 -10.44
C PHE A 542 4.69 15.30 -10.43
N ALA A 543 3.90 16.14 -11.09
CA ALA A 543 4.24 17.56 -11.25
C ALA A 543 4.15 18.36 -9.93
N ARG A 544 5.08 19.29 -9.71
CA ARG A 544 5.04 20.33 -8.67
C ARG A 544 5.36 21.68 -9.32
N PRO A 545 4.37 22.41 -9.87
CA PRO A 545 4.63 23.59 -10.71
C PRO A 545 5.36 24.75 -10.00
N GLU A 546 5.30 24.80 -8.67
CA GLU A 546 5.94 25.83 -7.83
C GLU A 546 7.41 25.51 -7.51
N GLU A 547 7.88 24.28 -7.80
CA GLU A 547 9.22 23.80 -7.46
C GLU A 547 10.14 23.78 -8.70
N GLN A 548 11.42 24.09 -8.49
CA GLN A 548 12.44 24.01 -9.53
C GLN A 548 12.83 22.54 -9.78
N SER A 549 12.97 22.12 -11.04
CA SER A 549 13.31 20.72 -11.43
C SER A 549 14.57 20.15 -10.76
N LYS A 550 15.53 21.00 -10.39
CA LYS A 550 16.73 20.61 -9.63
C LYS A 550 16.40 20.12 -8.21
N ASN A 551 15.32 20.63 -7.61
CA ASN A 551 14.84 20.28 -6.27
C ASN A 551 13.89 19.07 -6.30
N LEU A 552 13.28 18.78 -7.45
CA LEU A 552 12.28 17.73 -7.55
C LEU A 552 12.89 16.36 -7.26
N ALA A 553 12.21 15.62 -6.38
CA ALA A 553 12.42 14.20 -6.25
C ALA A 553 11.98 13.45 -7.53
N ALA A 554 12.41 12.21 -7.71
CA ALA A 554 12.05 11.42 -8.88
C ALA A 554 11.34 10.13 -8.49
N VAL A 555 10.71 9.52 -9.48
CA VAL A 555 9.51 8.71 -9.25
C VAL A 555 9.90 7.26 -8.96
N ALA A 556 9.69 6.81 -7.73
CA ALA A 556 9.75 5.40 -7.37
C ALA A 556 8.41 4.74 -7.72
N THR A 557 8.37 4.00 -8.83
CA THR A 557 7.15 3.37 -9.33
C THR A 557 7.41 1.99 -9.95
N GLY A 558 6.40 1.40 -10.57
CA GLY A 558 6.48 0.13 -11.27
C GLY A 558 5.19 -0.16 -12.01
N ASN A 559 4.71 -1.40 -11.90
CA ASN A 559 3.58 -1.99 -12.62
C ASN A 559 2.19 -1.44 -12.18
N TRP A 560 2.03 -0.12 -12.19
CA TRP A 560 0.84 0.64 -11.83
C TRP A 560 -0.39 0.25 -12.67
N GLY A 561 -1.41 -0.31 -12.03
CA GLY A 561 -2.64 -0.76 -12.69
C GLY A 561 -2.53 -2.07 -13.47
N CYS A 562 -1.38 -2.76 -13.44
CA CYS A 562 -1.15 -3.95 -14.27
C CYS A 562 -1.58 -5.29 -13.63
N GLY A 563 -1.95 -5.27 -12.34
CA GLY A 563 -2.41 -6.45 -11.59
C GLY A 563 -3.92 -6.68 -11.76
N VAL A 564 -4.66 -6.56 -10.66
CA VAL A 564 -6.14 -6.71 -10.60
C VAL A 564 -6.88 -5.74 -11.55
N PHE A 565 -6.21 -4.70 -12.04
CA PHE A 565 -6.76 -3.69 -12.95
C PHE A 565 -6.46 -3.98 -14.45
N GLY A 566 -5.70 -5.03 -14.78
CA GLY A 566 -5.60 -5.55 -16.16
C GLY A 566 -4.77 -4.75 -17.18
N GLY A 567 -4.09 -3.67 -16.76
CA GLY A 567 -3.24 -2.87 -17.65
C GLY A 567 -1.99 -3.60 -18.18
N ASP A 568 -1.52 -3.22 -19.38
CA ASP A 568 -0.28 -3.73 -19.95
C ASP A 568 0.95 -3.08 -19.31
N THR A 569 1.92 -3.90 -18.90
CA THR A 569 3.12 -3.42 -18.20
C THR A 569 4.07 -2.59 -19.06
N ARG A 570 4.13 -2.82 -20.37
CA ARG A 570 5.02 -2.06 -21.28
C ARG A 570 4.37 -0.73 -21.65
N LEU A 571 3.06 -0.69 -21.89
CA LEU A 571 2.31 0.56 -22.01
C LEU A 571 2.42 1.39 -20.72
N LYS A 572 2.10 0.80 -19.55
CA LYS A 572 2.12 1.51 -18.27
C LYS A 572 3.51 2.01 -17.86
N ALA A 573 4.58 1.32 -18.21
CA ALA A 573 5.93 1.84 -18.07
C ALA A 573 6.15 3.08 -18.96
N LEU A 574 5.78 2.99 -20.24
CA LEU A 574 5.96 4.08 -21.21
C LEU A 574 5.15 5.33 -20.84
N LEU A 575 3.86 5.19 -20.46
CA LEU A 575 3.03 6.33 -20.04
C LEU A 575 3.60 7.03 -18.80
N GLN A 576 4.13 6.28 -17.82
CA GLN A 576 4.76 6.87 -16.65
C GLN A 576 6.08 7.59 -16.97
N MET A 577 6.89 7.06 -17.91
CA MET A 577 8.09 7.77 -18.38
C MET A 577 7.75 9.08 -19.10
N LEU A 578 6.70 9.10 -19.93
CA LEU A 578 6.23 10.33 -20.61
C LEU A 578 5.72 11.38 -19.60
N ALA A 579 4.88 10.95 -18.65
CA ALA A 579 4.33 11.83 -17.62
C ALA A 579 5.40 12.36 -16.65
N ALA A 580 6.44 11.58 -16.36
CA ALA A 580 7.55 12.01 -15.51
C ALA A 580 8.48 13.00 -16.24
N ALA A 581 8.82 12.73 -17.52
CA ALA A 581 9.61 13.63 -18.35
C ALA A 581 8.96 15.03 -18.46
N GLU A 582 7.66 15.08 -18.76
CA GLU A 582 6.88 16.33 -18.82
C GLU A 582 6.76 17.00 -17.43
N ALA A 583 6.77 16.23 -16.35
CA ALA A 583 6.82 16.75 -14.98
C ALA A 583 8.24 17.20 -14.53
N GLY A 584 9.25 17.10 -15.39
CA GLY A 584 10.64 17.43 -15.05
C GLY A 584 11.27 16.48 -14.02
N ARG A 585 10.77 15.24 -13.93
CA ARG A 585 11.22 14.20 -13.01
C ARG A 585 11.67 12.95 -13.77
N ASP A 586 12.80 12.40 -13.35
CA ASP A 586 13.28 11.09 -13.77
C ASP A 586 12.48 9.93 -13.10
N VAL A 587 12.80 8.67 -13.44
CA VAL A 587 12.06 7.49 -12.96
C VAL A 587 12.99 6.36 -12.50
N ALA A 588 12.69 5.75 -11.35
CA ALA A 588 13.19 4.44 -10.94
C ALA A 588 12.04 3.43 -10.99
N TYR A 589 12.11 2.50 -11.94
CA TYR A 589 11.03 1.55 -12.25
C TYR A 589 11.31 0.15 -11.70
N PHE A 590 10.50 -0.29 -10.74
CA PHE A 590 10.62 -1.59 -10.09
C PHE A 590 9.69 -2.62 -10.75
N THR A 591 10.26 -3.68 -11.32
CA THR A 591 9.52 -4.72 -12.07
C THR A 591 9.09 -5.94 -11.24
N PHE A 592 9.31 -5.90 -9.91
CA PHE A 592 8.88 -6.94 -8.95
C PHE A 592 9.39 -8.37 -9.25
N GLY A 593 10.58 -8.47 -9.86
CA GLY A 593 11.22 -9.74 -10.22
C GLY A 593 11.16 -10.09 -11.72
N ASP A 594 10.37 -9.37 -12.53
CA ASP A 594 10.36 -9.55 -13.99
C ASP A 594 11.61 -8.89 -14.63
N SER A 595 12.63 -9.70 -14.88
CA SER A 595 13.88 -9.28 -15.52
C SER A 595 13.75 -9.08 -17.03
N GLN A 596 12.75 -9.68 -17.69
CA GLN A 596 12.48 -9.47 -19.11
C GLN A 596 11.82 -8.10 -19.31
N LEU A 597 10.82 -7.75 -18.49
CA LEU A 597 10.22 -6.41 -18.49
C LEU A 597 11.27 -5.34 -18.15
N MET A 598 12.16 -5.58 -17.18
CA MET A 598 13.26 -4.66 -16.86
C MET A 598 14.14 -4.42 -18.08
N THR A 599 14.51 -5.50 -18.77
CA THR A 599 15.32 -5.46 -20.00
C THR A 599 14.59 -4.71 -21.12
N ASP A 600 13.30 -4.96 -21.32
CA ASP A 600 12.51 -4.36 -22.40
C ASP A 600 12.26 -2.86 -22.17
N VAL A 601 11.90 -2.47 -20.95
CA VAL A 601 11.69 -1.06 -20.57
C VAL A 601 13.00 -0.28 -20.71
N HIS A 602 14.12 -0.82 -20.21
CA HIS A 602 15.43 -0.18 -20.37
C HIS A 602 15.85 -0.05 -21.84
N LYS A 603 15.63 -1.08 -22.67
CA LYS A 603 15.93 -1.03 -24.11
C LYS A 603 15.07 0.01 -24.83
N MET A 604 13.77 0.07 -24.54
CA MET A 604 12.86 1.02 -25.18
C MET A 604 13.21 2.47 -24.81
N HIS A 605 13.39 2.74 -23.51
CA HIS A 605 13.88 4.04 -23.04
C HIS A 605 15.20 4.44 -23.73
N SER A 606 16.18 3.54 -23.75
CA SER A 606 17.49 3.82 -24.36
C SER A 606 17.39 4.08 -25.86
N PHE A 607 16.55 3.33 -26.59
CA PHE A 607 16.33 3.47 -28.02
C PHE A 607 15.69 4.82 -28.39
N LEU A 608 14.68 5.25 -27.63
CA LEU A 608 14.01 6.54 -27.81
C LEU A 608 14.94 7.71 -27.47
N THR A 609 15.61 7.66 -26.31
CA THR A 609 16.52 8.70 -25.82
C THR A 609 17.75 8.86 -26.71
N GLN A 610 18.35 7.76 -27.22
CA GLN A 610 19.46 7.82 -28.19
C GLN A 610 19.07 8.48 -29.51
N ARG A 611 17.80 8.35 -29.93
CA ARG A 611 17.24 8.97 -31.14
C ARG A 611 16.61 10.34 -30.90
N LYS A 612 16.59 10.82 -29.65
CA LYS A 612 16.02 12.11 -29.21
C LYS A 612 14.52 12.25 -29.52
N ILE A 613 13.77 11.15 -29.53
CA ILE A 613 12.33 11.14 -29.79
C ILE A 613 11.59 11.84 -28.64
N SER A 614 10.81 12.88 -28.96
CA SER A 614 10.11 13.71 -27.97
C SER A 614 8.87 13.06 -27.36
N VAL A 615 8.36 13.64 -26.26
CA VAL A 615 7.12 13.20 -25.61
C VAL A 615 5.95 13.21 -26.59
N GLY A 616 5.83 14.27 -27.42
CA GLY A 616 4.82 14.35 -28.47
C GLY A 616 4.96 13.29 -29.57
N GLU A 617 6.17 12.99 -30.02
CA GLU A 617 6.41 11.94 -31.03
C GLU A 617 6.08 10.54 -30.49
N VAL A 618 6.44 10.22 -29.25
CA VAL A 618 6.04 8.94 -28.63
C VAL A 618 4.52 8.88 -28.45
N TYR A 619 3.89 9.97 -28.04
CA TYR A 619 2.43 10.04 -27.92
C TYR A 619 1.74 9.80 -29.28
N ASP A 620 2.26 10.36 -30.37
CA ASP A 620 1.73 10.11 -31.71
C ASP A 620 1.99 8.69 -32.21
N LEU A 621 3.10 8.06 -31.82
CA LEU A 621 3.32 6.63 -32.05
C LEU A 621 2.31 5.74 -31.29
N LEU A 622 1.87 6.12 -30.08
CA LEU A 622 0.77 5.44 -29.38
C LEU A 622 -0.55 5.57 -30.15
N GLY A 623 -0.86 6.77 -30.67
CA GLY A 623 -2.04 7.01 -31.49
C GLY A 623 -2.03 6.25 -32.81
N GLN A 624 -0.86 6.11 -33.45
CA GLN A 624 -0.65 5.29 -34.64
C GLN A 624 -0.82 3.79 -34.33
N TYR A 625 -0.25 3.29 -33.23
CA TYR A 625 -0.41 1.91 -32.80
C TYR A 625 -1.89 1.56 -32.54
N TYR A 626 -2.63 2.45 -31.85
CA TYR A 626 -4.06 2.28 -31.70
C TYR A 626 -4.78 2.21 -33.05
N SER A 627 -4.50 3.18 -33.94
CA SER A 627 -5.24 3.33 -35.20
C SER A 627 -4.96 2.21 -36.20
N SER A 628 -3.72 1.74 -36.28
CA SER A 628 -3.25 0.78 -37.29
C SER A 628 -3.15 -0.67 -36.80
N VAL A 629 -3.15 -0.91 -35.48
CA VAL A 629 -3.01 -2.25 -34.91
C VAL A 629 -4.19 -2.61 -33.99
N CYS A 630 -4.56 -1.76 -33.03
CA CYS A 630 -5.60 -2.11 -32.06
C CYS A 630 -7.03 -1.97 -32.58
N LYS A 631 -7.32 -0.91 -33.35
CA LYS A 631 -8.70 -0.53 -33.75
C LYS A 631 -9.37 -1.57 -34.65
N SER A 632 -8.60 -2.29 -35.47
CA SER A 632 -9.05 -3.36 -36.36
C SER A 632 -8.71 -4.76 -35.84
N CYS A 633 -8.25 -4.90 -34.60
CA CYS A 633 -7.92 -6.19 -34.02
C CYS A 633 -9.20 -6.97 -33.66
N LEU A 634 -9.37 -8.15 -34.26
CA LEU A 634 -10.47 -9.08 -33.96
C LEU A 634 -10.18 -10.02 -32.78
N GLY A 635 -8.92 -10.09 -32.35
CA GLY A 635 -8.47 -10.94 -31.24
C GLY A 635 -8.52 -10.25 -29.87
N ARG A 636 -8.36 -11.03 -28.79
CA ARG A 636 -8.25 -10.47 -27.42
C ARG A 636 -6.97 -9.66 -27.18
N ARG A 637 -5.96 -9.80 -28.06
CA ARG A 637 -4.67 -9.08 -28.07
C ARG A 637 -4.20 -8.90 -29.52
N PRO A 638 -3.41 -7.85 -29.83
CA PRO A 638 -2.84 -7.64 -31.14
C PRO A 638 -1.62 -8.54 -31.39
N ASP A 639 -1.43 -8.95 -32.65
CA ASP A 639 -0.31 -9.82 -33.07
C ASP A 639 1.05 -9.11 -33.01
N VAL A 640 1.06 -7.80 -33.25
CA VAL A 640 2.25 -6.94 -33.12
C VAL A 640 2.23 -6.25 -31.77
N SER A 641 3.27 -6.44 -30.96
CA SER A 641 3.38 -5.76 -29.66
C SER A 641 3.69 -4.26 -29.81
N LEU A 642 3.27 -3.45 -28.84
CA LEU A 642 3.52 -2.00 -28.81
C LEU A 642 5.01 -1.66 -29.00
N TYR A 643 5.91 -2.37 -28.30
CA TYR A 643 7.34 -2.11 -28.42
C TYR A 643 7.88 -2.55 -29.79
N SER A 644 7.41 -3.67 -30.34
CA SER A 644 7.76 -4.11 -31.70
C SER A 644 7.38 -3.06 -32.74
N PHE A 645 6.17 -2.50 -32.64
CA PHE A 645 5.68 -1.45 -33.52
C PHE A 645 6.53 -0.17 -33.43
N ILE A 646 6.82 0.31 -32.21
CA ILE A 646 7.67 1.49 -32.01
C ILE A 646 9.07 1.28 -32.61
N TYR A 647 9.70 0.11 -32.39
CA TYR A 647 11.00 -0.19 -32.99
C TYR A 647 10.94 -0.19 -34.52
N GLN A 648 9.86 -0.71 -35.12
CA GLN A 648 9.68 -0.73 -36.58
C GLN A 648 9.53 0.69 -37.14
N GLN A 649 8.55 1.47 -36.66
CA GLN A 649 8.28 2.82 -37.17
C GLN A 649 9.49 3.75 -37.03
N VAL A 650 10.07 3.83 -35.83
CA VAL A 650 11.20 4.75 -35.56
C VAL A 650 12.48 4.32 -36.30
N SER A 651 12.58 3.06 -36.73
CA SER A 651 13.71 2.61 -37.57
C SER A 651 13.48 2.87 -39.06
N SER A 652 12.23 2.83 -39.57
CA SER A 652 11.95 3.16 -40.97
C SER A 652 12.06 4.66 -41.26
N PHE A 653 11.63 5.53 -40.34
CA PHE A 653 11.79 6.99 -40.47
C PHE A 653 13.26 7.49 -40.47
N LEU A 654 14.23 6.63 -40.15
CA LEU A 654 15.66 6.95 -40.10
C LEU A 654 16.49 6.20 -41.16
N ALA A 655 15.84 5.50 -42.10
CA ALA A 655 16.51 5.00 -43.29
C ALA A 655 16.86 6.19 -44.21
N PRO A 656 18.07 6.26 -44.79
CA PRO A 656 18.36 7.22 -45.85
C PRO A 656 17.43 6.98 -47.04
N ASP A 657 16.89 8.07 -47.60
CA ASP A 657 16.11 8.04 -48.82
C ASP A 657 17.06 7.77 -50.00
N ASP A 658 17.17 6.51 -50.44
CA ASP A 658 18.14 6.04 -51.45
C ASP A 658 17.72 6.43 -52.89
N SER A 659 16.92 7.49 -53.03
CA SER A 659 16.38 8.00 -54.29
C SER A 659 17.34 8.92 -55.06
N ASP A 660 18.43 9.43 -54.45
CA ASP A 660 19.41 10.30 -55.11
C ASP A 660 20.60 9.55 -55.74
N ARG A 661 20.37 8.35 -56.26
CA ARG A 661 21.26 7.66 -57.22
C ARG A 661 20.79 7.86 -58.67
N GLY A 662 20.32 9.08 -58.98
CA GLY A 662 19.56 9.40 -60.19
C GLY A 662 20.29 10.21 -61.29
N SER A 663 21.59 10.50 -61.19
CA SER A 663 22.30 11.30 -62.22
C SER A 663 23.70 10.77 -62.57
N ALA A 664 23.77 9.98 -63.63
CA ALA A 664 25.05 9.62 -64.25
C ALA A 664 25.65 10.83 -64.98
N ARG A 665 26.75 11.39 -64.47
CA ARG A 665 27.50 12.45 -65.15
C ARG A 665 28.19 11.91 -66.41
N HIS A 666 27.63 12.18 -67.58
CA HIS A 666 28.38 12.04 -68.83
C HIS A 666 29.53 13.06 -68.86
N HIS A 667 30.77 12.58 -68.75
CA HIS A 667 31.95 13.36 -69.10
C HIS A 667 32.01 13.53 -70.63
N VAL A 668 31.83 14.77 -71.10
CA VAL A 668 32.23 15.19 -72.44
C VAL A 668 33.64 15.78 -72.33
N PRO A 669 34.64 15.27 -73.07
CA PRO A 669 35.94 15.91 -73.19
C PRO A 669 35.86 17.07 -74.19
N ALA A 670 36.51 18.19 -73.89
CA ALA A 670 36.64 19.33 -74.80
C ALA A 670 38.05 19.94 -74.66
N ASP A 671 38.90 19.69 -75.64
CA ASP A 671 40.21 20.31 -75.80
C ASP A 671 40.09 21.73 -76.41
N CYS A 672 41.19 22.48 -76.31
CA CYS A 672 41.53 23.63 -77.17
C CYS A 672 40.54 24.82 -77.24
N ARG A 673 40.75 25.81 -76.37
CA ARG A 673 41.63 26.96 -76.71
C ARG A 673 41.92 27.87 -75.52
#